data_AF-A0A369KKY2-F1
#
_entry.id   AF-A0A369KKY2-F1
#
_cell.length_a   1.000
_cell.length_b   1.000
_cell.length_c   1.000
_cell.angle_alpha   90.00
_cell.angle_beta   90.00
_cell.angle_gamma   90.00
#
_symmetry.space_group_name_H-M   'P 1'
#
loop_
_entity.id
_entity.type
_entity.pdbx_description
1 polymer ?
#
loop_
_entity_poly.entity_id
_entity_poly.type
_entity_poly.pdbx_seq_one_letter_code
_entity_poly.pdbx_strand_id
1 'polypeptide(L)'
;MKRYKWIAMIIVLLILTPLLIWFVQKERMLNVVLFDYTVGKQQREHAGTTWLLNHLKITKDEGKNYTYADYVNRYDGTQGETMLKQAAKADVLLFTDTYGKSYTVDGKEQHRGGLTAEDVALATDAISKGKTVVAEFNTAASPTPSDRSNAFRQLFGTAWTGWIGRFFPDLTKLQGLDQTVIDKLKLQAKDKTFKLSGPGYVFINDSTEEVFFVNDETPLVYTWDKNQGQAKDEVRYNYWFEVLELDGGEQQAHFSWNPSKKTQAMLRERQLPLEFPAYVKQGSGHYFAGDFTDVADIPRYYRYAGLDWFRKQFILDSADSETAFFWKVYAPTISRILKETKVVKQQAVQVKPLAQTKVNNQTVRTRARSGQDTLEMYQDGKWKPYFVKGVNVGLGRPGAFPGEHAISRNEYDRWLKQMGEMGVNTIRIYTLHPPAFYDALKAYNETAKTPIYLMQGMWVEEKPFEELKNAFEPKFLKMTDTEAKRMVDVIHGNAVVKEVVGHASGTYTSDVSQYVSAFVFGIEWLPDAVIGTNKKNKGLRYDGKYVTTTKEASPFESWLAGRMDAATQHELDTYKTTRPIAATNWPTTDPLSHPEEVEEEQDLVSIDFNHIQATKDFAGGVFASYHIYPYYPSFIKEEFGRKGDTGSESYSRYLKRMKDYHDMPLLVSEFGIPSSRGKTHLGPNGFDQGHVSEENQGKLVAKLYQDIVETKMAGGLVFIWQDEWFKRTWNTMDYDDANTRPRWSNVQTSEQHFGMLGFLRADITIDGKMDDWKGYAPVAKNDDQAIYMTSDEAYLYVRIDRKKAEPTTLAFSTKPNDGNLQVGPLKLEEGAEYRLTIADQARLDVDERYDIFRYHYGLKKPFEMVKPPSDQQNSGNFNPIYQMLDYARRDPVTKKIIKPAVKWDTGILHEGPPESILTDISDMKRKQIELRIPWMLMNMRDPSKHEIIGDFWKDGLEAKMITEGIEVTGQIGTTRIPEKDRGFYNWSEWTNPQQREALKPVYQTMQQAFKEGVR
;
A
#
# COMPACT_ATOMS: atom_id res chain seq x y z
N MET A 1 -15.46 3.21 -76.03
CA MET A 1 -16.44 2.58 -75.10
C MET A 1 -15.92 1.35 -74.33
N LYS A 2 -15.21 0.38 -74.94
CA LYS A 2 -14.77 -0.84 -74.22
C LYS A 2 -13.76 -0.60 -73.07
N ARG A 3 -12.81 0.32 -73.21
CA ARG A 3 -11.81 0.65 -72.14
C ARG A 3 -12.46 1.23 -70.86
N TYR A 4 -13.45 2.11 -71.02
CA TYR A 4 -14.18 2.69 -69.87
C TYR A 4 -15.01 1.65 -69.10
N LYS A 5 -15.51 0.60 -69.77
CA LYS A 5 -16.21 -0.51 -69.11
C LYS A 5 -15.29 -1.35 -68.23
N TRP A 6 -14.05 -1.62 -68.67
CA TRP A 6 -13.05 -2.34 -67.88
C TRP A 6 -12.56 -1.52 -66.69
N ILE A 7 -12.30 -0.22 -66.89
CA ILE A 7 -11.94 0.69 -65.79
C ILE A 7 -13.10 0.77 -64.78
N ALA A 8 -14.34 0.92 -65.23
CA ALA A 8 -15.51 0.91 -64.35
C ALA A 8 -15.65 -0.42 -63.60
N MET A 9 -15.40 -1.56 -64.25
CA MET A 9 -15.46 -2.88 -63.60
C MET A 9 -14.37 -3.07 -62.54
N ILE A 10 -13.14 -2.60 -62.81
CA ILE A 10 -12.03 -2.64 -61.84
C ILE A 10 -12.34 -1.72 -60.65
N ILE A 11 -12.87 -0.53 -60.89
CA ILE A 11 -13.31 0.39 -59.83
C ILE A 11 -14.42 -0.25 -58.98
N VAL A 12 -15.41 -0.89 -59.61
CA VAL A 12 -16.48 -1.61 -58.90
C VAL A 12 -15.91 -2.77 -58.07
N LEU A 13 -14.97 -3.55 -58.63
CA LEU A 13 -14.28 -4.62 -57.90
C LEU A 13 -13.49 -4.10 -56.70
N LEU A 14 -12.75 -2.99 -56.87
CA LEU A 14 -12.00 -2.35 -55.77
C LEU A 14 -12.92 -1.84 -54.67
N ILE A 15 -14.10 -1.30 -55.02
CA ILE A 15 -15.11 -0.86 -54.04
C ILE A 15 -15.78 -2.06 -53.33
N LEU A 16 -16.01 -3.18 -54.03
CA LEU A 16 -16.65 -4.37 -53.45
C LEU A 16 -15.68 -5.26 -52.67
N THR A 17 -14.37 -5.17 -52.91
CA THR A 17 -13.37 -6.05 -52.28
C THR A 17 -13.37 -5.93 -50.74
N PRO A 18 -13.34 -4.72 -50.13
CA PRO A 18 -13.40 -4.59 -48.66
C PRO A 18 -14.71 -5.13 -48.05
N LEU A 19 -15.82 -5.06 -48.79
CA LEU A 19 -17.11 -5.63 -48.39
C LEU A 19 -17.03 -7.17 -48.36
N LEU A 20 -16.47 -7.78 -49.42
CA LEU A 20 -16.26 -9.24 -49.50
C LEU A 20 -15.30 -9.74 -48.41
N ILE A 21 -14.19 -9.03 -48.16
CA ILE A 21 -13.23 -9.36 -47.09
C ILE A 21 -13.93 -9.38 -45.73
N TRP A 22 -14.76 -8.38 -45.44
CA TRP A 22 -15.54 -8.37 -44.20
C TRP A 22 -16.47 -9.58 -44.12
N PHE A 23 -17.17 -9.96 -45.19
CA PHE A 23 -18.05 -11.15 -45.17
C PHE A 23 -17.32 -12.45 -44.86
N VAL A 24 -16.07 -12.63 -45.33
CA VAL A 24 -15.27 -13.84 -45.05
C VAL A 24 -14.46 -13.78 -43.74
N GLN A 25 -14.40 -12.62 -43.08
CA GLN A 25 -13.76 -12.47 -41.77
C GLN A 25 -14.39 -13.43 -40.75
N LYS A 26 -13.55 -14.12 -39.97
CA LYS A 26 -13.98 -15.08 -38.97
C LYS A 26 -14.71 -14.37 -37.83
N GLU A 27 -15.90 -14.86 -37.50
CA GLU A 27 -16.66 -14.40 -36.34
C GLU A 27 -15.99 -14.87 -35.04
N ARG A 28 -15.96 -13.99 -34.04
CA ARG A 28 -15.44 -14.28 -32.71
C ARG A 28 -16.56 -14.10 -31.69
N MET A 29 -16.99 -15.22 -31.10
CA MET A 29 -17.89 -15.20 -29.96
C MET A 29 -17.14 -14.69 -28.73
N LEU A 30 -17.58 -13.55 -28.19
CA LEU A 30 -17.04 -12.93 -26.99
C LEU A 30 -18.19 -12.18 -26.33
N ASN A 31 -18.63 -12.61 -25.16
CA ASN A 31 -19.80 -12.04 -24.52
C ASN A 31 -19.43 -10.71 -23.83
N VAL A 32 -19.59 -9.61 -24.55
CA VAL A 32 -19.40 -8.23 -24.07
C VAL A 32 -20.71 -7.71 -23.51
N VAL A 33 -20.69 -7.19 -22.28
CA VAL A 33 -21.80 -6.47 -21.66
C VAL A 33 -21.47 -4.99 -21.57
N LEU A 34 -22.40 -4.16 -22.05
CA LEU A 34 -22.25 -2.71 -22.15
C LEU A 34 -23.11 -2.05 -21.06
N PHE A 35 -22.52 -1.20 -20.21
CA PHE A 35 -23.23 -0.47 -19.15
C PHE A 35 -23.32 1.01 -19.50
N ASP A 36 -24.55 1.54 -19.54
CA ASP A 36 -24.86 2.94 -19.78
C ASP A 36 -26.16 3.31 -19.04
N TYR A 37 -26.06 4.21 -18.05
CA TYR A 37 -27.18 4.62 -17.19
C TYR A 37 -27.75 6.00 -17.57
N THR A 38 -27.27 6.67 -18.61
CA THR A 38 -27.74 7.99 -19.03
C THR A 38 -28.80 7.94 -20.14
N VAL A 39 -29.20 6.73 -20.55
CA VAL A 39 -30.10 6.50 -21.69
C VAL A 39 -31.50 7.09 -21.48
N GLY A 40 -31.71 8.22 -22.17
CA GLY A 40 -33.01 8.72 -22.60
C GLY A 40 -32.87 9.30 -24.01
N LYS A 41 -33.52 8.67 -25.02
CA LYS A 41 -33.70 9.06 -26.44
C LYS A 41 -32.50 9.61 -27.27
N GLN A 42 -31.33 9.92 -26.72
CA GLN A 42 -30.15 10.37 -27.47
C GLN A 42 -29.29 9.17 -27.92
N GLN A 43 -29.75 8.47 -28.95
CA GLN A 43 -29.11 7.27 -29.54
C GLN A 43 -27.70 7.50 -30.14
N ARG A 44 -27.11 8.70 -30.02
CA ARG A 44 -25.99 9.14 -30.86
C ARG A 44 -24.62 9.11 -30.16
N GLU A 45 -24.56 9.37 -28.85
CA GLU A 45 -23.31 9.58 -28.10
C GLU A 45 -22.45 8.29 -27.99
N HIS A 46 -23.04 7.12 -27.72
CA HIS A 46 -22.29 5.86 -27.58
C HIS A 46 -22.40 4.87 -28.77
N ALA A 47 -22.81 5.33 -29.95
CA ALA A 47 -22.95 4.45 -31.13
C ALA A 47 -21.60 3.85 -31.60
N GLY A 48 -20.46 4.40 -31.16
CA GLY A 48 -19.13 4.03 -31.62
C GLY A 48 -18.73 2.62 -31.17
N THR A 49 -19.05 2.27 -29.92
CA THR A 49 -18.73 0.98 -29.32
C THR A 49 -19.48 -0.16 -30.01
N THR A 50 -20.80 -0.02 -30.18
CA THR A 50 -21.60 -1.03 -30.91
C THR A 50 -21.20 -1.13 -32.38
N TRP A 51 -20.84 -0.01 -33.03
CA TRP A 51 -20.28 -0.02 -34.38
C TRP A 51 -19.00 -0.84 -34.45
N LEU A 52 -18.07 -0.63 -33.51
CA LEU A 52 -16.78 -1.30 -33.47
C LEU A 52 -16.92 -2.81 -33.23
N LEU A 53 -17.76 -3.24 -32.29
CA LEU A 53 -18.02 -4.66 -32.03
C LEU A 53 -18.53 -5.37 -33.29
N ASN A 54 -19.51 -4.76 -33.97
CA ASN A 54 -20.07 -5.30 -35.21
C ASN A 54 -19.05 -5.27 -36.37
N HIS A 55 -18.24 -4.21 -36.46
CA HIS A 55 -17.17 -4.10 -37.45
C HIS A 55 -16.14 -5.24 -37.30
N LEU A 56 -15.77 -5.56 -36.06
CA LEU A 56 -14.82 -6.63 -35.72
C LEU A 56 -15.42 -8.05 -35.80
N LYS A 57 -16.72 -8.18 -36.10
CA LYS A 57 -17.48 -9.44 -36.03
C LYS A 57 -17.41 -10.11 -34.65
N ILE A 58 -17.55 -9.31 -33.60
CA ILE A 58 -17.73 -9.78 -32.24
C ILE A 58 -19.24 -9.95 -31.98
N THR A 59 -19.64 -11.13 -31.54
CA THR A 59 -21.05 -11.50 -31.33
C THR A 59 -21.31 -11.97 -29.91
N LYS A 60 -22.54 -11.74 -29.45
CA LYS A 60 -23.08 -12.26 -28.18
C LYS A 60 -23.44 -13.74 -28.28
N ASP A 61 -23.87 -14.32 -27.16
CA ASP A 61 -24.44 -15.67 -27.13
C ASP A 61 -25.50 -15.83 -28.24
N GLU A 62 -25.46 -16.97 -28.96
CA GLU A 62 -26.30 -17.27 -30.14
C GLU A 62 -25.92 -16.58 -31.47
N GLY A 63 -24.78 -15.88 -31.58
CA GLY A 63 -24.27 -15.35 -32.86
C GLY A 63 -24.99 -14.09 -33.36
N LYS A 64 -25.66 -13.35 -32.46
CA LYS A 64 -26.37 -12.10 -32.79
C LYS A 64 -25.44 -10.89 -32.74
N ASN A 65 -25.73 -9.89 -33.56
CA ASN A 65 -25.04 -8.58 -33.57
C ASN A 65 -25.44 -7.72 -32.36
N TYR A 66 -24.57 -6.78 -32.00
CA TYR A 66 -24.83 -5.78 -30.97
C TYR A 66 -25.70 -4.63 -31.48
N THR A 67 -26.63 -4.18 -30.67
CA THR A 67 -27.56 -3.08 -30.93
C THR A 67 -27.60 -2.14 -29.74
N TYR A 68 -28.13 -0.93 -29.93
CA TYR A 68 -28.29 0.03 -28.82
C TYR A 68 -29.20 -0.49 -27.69
N ALA A 69 -30.12 -1.42 -27.98
CA ALA A 69 -30.97 -2.04 -26.96
C ALA A 69 -30.23 -3.05 -26.06
N ASP A 70 -28.97 -3.38 -26.37
CA ASP A 70 -28.15 -4.31 -25.58
C ASP A 70 -27.41 -3.63 -24.42
N TYR A 71 -27.50 -2.30 -24.28
CA TYR A 71 -26.96 -1.59 -23.11
C TYR A 71 -27.78 -1.89 -21.86
N VAL A 72 -27.08 -2.28 -20.80
CA VAL A 72 -27.63 -2.42 -19.45
C VAL A 72 -27.89 -1.03 -18.90
N ASN A 73 -29.17 -0.70 -18.77
CA ASN A 73 -29.64 0.55 -18.18
C ASN A 73 -30.50 0.26 -16.94
N ARG A 74 -30.30 1.04 -15.87
CA ARG A 74 -31.04 0.94 -14.61
C ARG A 74 -32.18 1.96 -14.45
N TYR A 75 -32.43 2.76 -15.49
CA TYR A 75 -33.43 3.82 -15.53
C TYR A 75 -34.86 3.39 -15.13
N ASP A 76 -35.30 2.16 -15.46
CA ASP A 76 -36.68 1.71 -15.21
C ASP A 76 -36.88 0.86 -13.94
N GLY A 77 -35.81 0.47 -13.25
CA GLY A 77 -35.86 -0.33 -12.00
C GLY A 77 -36.38 -1.77 -12.15
N THR A 78 -36.65 -2.27 -13.36
CA THR A 78 -37.28 -3.59 -13.58
C THR A 78 -36.34 -4.66 -14.15
N GLN A 79 -35.20 -4.28 -14.73
CA GLN A 79 -34.29 -5.22 -15.42
C GLN A 79 -32.92 -5.42 -14.75
N GLY A 80 -32.53 -4.57 -13.78
CA GLY A 80 -31.17 -4.52 -13.22
C GLY A 80 -30.65 -5.85 -12.66
N GLU A 81 -31.40 -6.52 -11.77
CA GLU A 81 -30.95 -7.79 -11.18
C GLU A 81 -30.81 -8.93 -12.19
N THR A 82 -31.74 -9.02 -13.15
CA THR A 82 -31.72 -10.07 -14.17
C THR A 82 -30.55 -9.86 -15.13
N MET A 83 -30.27 -8.61 -15.49
CA MET A 83 -29.13 -8.23 -16.33
C MET A 83 -27.79 -8.46 -15.62
N LEU A 84 -27.68 -8.17 -14.32
CA LEU A 84 -26.47 -8.49 -13.54
C LEU A 84 -26.18 -9.99 -13.48
N LYS A 85 -27.22 -10.83 -13.31
CA LYS A 85 -27.08 -12.30 -13.38
C LYS A 85 -26.60 -12.79 -14.74
N GLN A 86 -27.00 -12.13 -15.82
CA GLN A 86 -26.49 -12.42 -17.16
C GLN A 86 -25.05 -11.90 -17.33
N ALA A 87 -24.74 -10.72 -16.80
CA ALA A 87 -23.41 -10.11 -16.85
C ALA A 87 -22.35 -10.89 -16.07
N ALA A 88 -22.73 -11.66 -15.05
CA ALA A 88 -21.83 -12.60 -14.38
C ALA A 88 -21.23 -13.66 -15.34
N LYS A 89 -21.88 -13.93 -16.48
CA LYS A 89 -21.37 -14.84 -17.53
C LYS A 89 -20.54 -14.13 -18.61
N ALA A 90 -20.41 -12.82 -18.55
CA ALA A 90 -19.67 -12.04 -19.55
C ALA A 90 -18.18 -12.39 -19.56
N ASP A 91 -17.55 -12.24 -20.73
CA ASP A 91 -16.09 -12.26 -20.90
C ASP A 91 -15.49 -10.86 -20.75
N VAL A 92 -16.28 -9.84 -21.09
CA VAL A 92 -15.92 -8.42 -21.04
C VAL A 92 -17.05 -7.61 -20.42
N LEU A 93 -16.73 -6.78 -19.43
CA LEU A 93 -17.63 -5.74 -18.91
C LEU A 93 -17.10 -4.37 -19.39
N LEU A 94 -17.94 -3.57 -20.02
CA LEU A 94 -17.56 -2.26 -20.55
C LEU A 94 -18.52 -1.20 -20.00
N PHE A 95 -18.02 -0.37 -19.11
CA PHE A 95 -18.73 0.76 -18.49
C PHE A 95 -18.40 2.03 -19.27
N THR A 96 -19.38 2.64 -19.93
CA THR A 96 -19.18 3.87 -20.74
C THR A 96 -19.65 5.12 -20.02
N ASP A 97 -20.86 5.13 -19.47
CA ASP A 97 -21.40 6.31 -18.77
C ASP A 97 -22.42 5.88 -17.71
N THR A 98 -22.15 6.17 -16.44
CA THR A 98 -23.05 5.79 -15.34
C THR A 98 -23.48 6.96 -14.47
N TYR A 99 -23.22 8.21 -14.86
CA TYR A 99 -23.53 9.45 -14.13
C TYR A 99 -25.05 9.70 -13.95
N GLY A 100 -25.90 9.10 -14.80
CA GLY A 100 -27.36 9.21 -14.69
C GLY A 100 -27.93 10.62 -14.94
N LYS A 101 -29.23 10.82 -14.67
CA LYS A 101 -29.96 12.07 -14.99
C LYS A 101 -30.87 12.55 -13.85
N SER A 102 -31.07 13.86 -13.74
CA SER A 102 -32.04 14.50 -12.84
C SER A 102 -33.46 14.41 -13.41
N TYR A 103 -34.42 14.03 -12.58
CA TYR A 103 -35.84 13.96 -12.96
C TYR A 103 -36.73 14.53 -11.87
N THR A 104 -37.80 15.22 -12.25
CA THR A 104 -38.84 15.61 -11.29
C THR A 104 -39.83 14.45 -11.10
N VAL A 105 -39.85 13.85 -9.91
CA VAL A 105 -40.85 12.85 -9.48
C VAL A 105 -41.67 13.48 -8.35
N ASP A 106 -43.00 13.54 -8.52
CA ASP A 106 -43.92 14.14 -7.55
C ASP A 106 -43.55 15.58 -7.13
N GLY A 107 -43.05 16.38 -8.08
CA GLY A 107 -42.63 17.77 -7.83
C GLY A 107 -41.28 17.93 -7.12
N LYS A 108 -40.54 16.83 -6.86
CA LYS A 108 -39.18 16.84 -6.32
C LYS A 108 -38.18 16.36 -7.35
N GLU A 109 -37.06 17.07 -7.49
CA GLU A 109 -35.93 16.60 -8.29
C GLU A 109 -35.28 15.39 -7.61
N GLN A 110 -35.20 14.29 -8.33
CA GLN A 110 -34.49 13.06 -7.97
C GLN A 110 -33.40 12.83 -9.03
N HIS A 111 -32.14 12.79 -8.62
CA HIS A 111 -31.06 12.29 -9.45
C HIS A 111 -31.07 10.76 -9.42
N ARG A 112 -31.19 10.11 -10.59
CA ARG A 112 -31.12 8.65 -10.72
C ARG A 112 -29.91 8.30 -11.58
N GLY A 113 -28.96 7.55 -11.01
CA GLY A 113 -27.66 7.24 -11.60
C GLY A 113 -26.68 6.66 -10.58
N GLY A 114 -25.42 6.55 -10.98
CA GLY A 114 -24.29 6.15 -10.15
C GLY A 114 -24.15 4.63 -9.98
N LEU A 115 -22.94 4.21 -9.59
CA LEU A 115 -22.63 2.81 -9.32
C LEU A 115 -23.29 2.33 -8.03
N THR A 116 -23.82 1.10 -8.03
CA THR A 116 -24.23 0.42 -6.80
C THR A 116 -23.17 -0.56 -6.30
N ALA A 117 -23.36 -1.05 -5.08
CA ALA A 117 -22.48 -2.07 -4.51
C ALA A 117 -22.40 -3.34 -5.38
N GLU A 118 -23.50 -3.72 -6.04
CA GLU A 118 -23.53 -4.85 -6.96
C GLU A 118 -22.69 -4.62 -8.22
N ASP A 119 -22.62 -3.39 -8.73
CA ASP A 119 -21.80 -3.06 -9.90
C ASP A 119 -20.31 -3.17 -9.57
N VAL A 120 -19.91 -2.60 -8.43
CA VAL A 120 -18.55 -2.70 -7.91
C VAL A 120 -18.19 -4.16 -7.65
N ALA A 121 -19.08 -4.94 -7.03
CA ALA A 121 -18.85 -6.36 -6.76
C ALA A 121 -18.72 -7.19 -8.04
N LEU A 122 -19.54 -6.92 -9.06
CA LEU A 122 -19.46 -7.59 -10.36
C LEU A 122 -18.14 -7.29 -11.08
N ALA A 123 -17.73 -6.01 -11.14
CA ALA A 123 -16.46 -5.61 -11.75
C ALA A 123 -15.26 -6.22 -11.01
N THR A 124 -15.31 -6.21 -9.67
CA THR A 124 -14.31 -6.84 -8.81
C THR A 124 -14.19 -8.34 -9.08
N ASP A 125 -15.31 -9.07 -9.07
CA ASP A 125 -15.33 -10.52 -9.35
C ASP A 125 -14.77 -10.83 -10.75
N ALA A 126 -15.14 -10.02 -11.74
CA ALA A 126 -14.66 -10.18 -13.11
C ALA A 126 -13.13 -10.00 -13.20
N ILE A 127 -12.57 -8.94 -12.60
CA ILE A 127 -11.13 -8.70 -12.58
C ILE A 127 -10.39 -9.81 -11.84
N SER A 128 -10.91 -10.26 -10.69
CA SER A 128 -10.30 -11.35 -9.89
C SER A 128 -10.16 -12.66 -10.69
N LYS A 129 -11.12 -12.93 -11.59
CA LYS A 129 -11.12 -14.11 -12.47
C LYS A 129 -10.33 -13.89 -13.76
N GLY A 130 -9.71 -12.72 -13.94
CA GLY A 130 -8.97 -12.36 -15.15
C GLY A 130 -9.85 -12.02 -16.35
N LYS A 131 -11.14 -11.75 -16.14
CA LYS A 131 -12.04 -11.24 -17.18
C LYS A 131 -11.74 -9.77 -17.44
N THR A 132 -11.95 -9.31 -18.67
CA THR A 132 -11.65 -7.92 -19.04
C THR A 132 -12.73 -7.00 -18.50
N VAL A 133 -12.32 -5.94 -17.79
CA VAL A 133 -13.21 -4.84 -17.40
C VAL A 133 -12.64 -3.56 -17.96
N VAL A 134 -13.47 -2.79 -18.65
CA VAL A 134 -13.12 -1.48 -19.22
C VAL A 134 -14.08 -0.45 -18.63
N ALA A 135 -13.55 0.66 -18.14
CA ALA A 135 -14.32 1.80 -17.68
C ALA A 135 -13.69 3.10 -18.19
N GLU A 136 -14.49 4.15 -18.33
CA GLU A 136 -14.02 5.46 -18.75
C GLU A 136 -14.53 6.60 -17.86
N PHE A 137 -14.15 7.83 -18.23
CA PHE A 137 -14.60 9.08 -17.63
C PHE A 137 -16.10 9.04 -17.29
N ASN A 138 -16.49 9.67 -16.18
CA ASN A 138 -17.88 9.75 -15.72
C ASN A 138 -18.50 8.44 -15.17
N THR A 139 -17.82 7.29 -15.25
CA THR A 139 -18.34 6.04 -14.70
C THR A 139 -18.47 6.11 -13.16
N ALA A 140 -17.40 6.50 -12.47
CA ALA A 140 -17.38 6.58 -11.01
C ALA A 140 -17.70 8.00 -10.48
N ALA A 141 -18.14 8.92 -11.33
CA ALA A 141 -18.45 10.28 -10.93
C ALA A 141 -19.78 10.37 -10.15
N SER A 142 -20.10 11.57 -9.65
CA SER A 142 -21.40 11.89 -9.03
C SER A 142 -22.57 11.37 -9.89
N PRO A 143 -23.72 10.93 -9.37
CA PRO A 143 -24.14 10.83 -7.98
C PRO A 143 -23.64 9.55 -7.29
N THR A 144 -22.59 8.89 -7.80
CA THR A 144 -22.00 7.74 -7.13
C THR A 144 -21.47 8.13 -5.75
N PRO A 145 -21.89 7.47 -4.66
CA PRO A 145 -21.33 7.69 -3.32
C PRO A 145 -19.80 7.52 -3.32
N SER A 146 -19.09 8.37 -2.56
CA SER A 146 -17.62 8.45 -2.59
C SER A 146 -16.94 7.13 -2.20
N ASP A 147 -17.49 6.37 -1.26
CA ASP A 147 -17.03 5.03 -0.88
C ASP A 147 -17.01 4.07 -2.08
N ARG A 148 -18.07 4.09 -2.90
CA ARG A 148 -18.19 3.24 -4.10
C ARG A 148 -17.34 3.75 -5.25
N SER A 149 -17.30 5.06 -5.44
CA SER A 149 -16.45 5.69 -6.46
C SER A 149 -14.98 5.32 -6.24
N ASN A 150 -14.51 5.48 -5.01
CA ASN A 150 -13.15 5.12 -4.61
C ASN A 150 -12.91 3.62 -4.79
N ALA A 151 -13.81 2.77 -4.28
CA ALA A 151 -13.67 1.31 -4.44
C ALA A 151 -13.62 0.88 -5.90
N PHE A 152 -14.42 1.50 -6.79
CA PHE A 152 -14.42 1.18 -8.21
C PHE A 152 -13.14 1.68 -8.92
N ARG A 153 -12.69 2.90 -8.65
CA ARG A 153 -11.46 3.47 -9.25
C ARG A 153 -10.20 2.73 -8.80
N GLN A 154 -10.18 2.25 -7.55
CA GLN A 154 -9.13 1.38 -7.04
C GLN A 154 -9.03 0.06 -7.81
N LEU A 155 -10.11 -0.42 -8.45
CA LEU A 155 -10.03 -1.62 -9.28
C LEU A 155 -9.11 -1.46 -10.50
N PHE A 156 -8.82 -0.23 -10.88
CA PHE A 156 -7.99 0.10 -12.02
C PHE A 156 -6.65 0.70 -11.60
N GLY A 157 -6.41 0.80 -10.29
CA GLY A 157 -5.20 1.37 -9.72
C GLY A 157 -5.08 2.87 -9.95
N THR A 158 -6.20 3.59 -9.85
CA THR A 158 -6.29 5.04 -10.03
C THR A 158 -6.92 5.70 -8.81
N ALA A 159 -6.43 6.89 -8.46
CA ALA A 159 -7.06 7.82 -7.53
C ALA A 159 -7.50 9.08 -8.30
N TRP A 160 -8.61 9.70 -7.89
CA TRP A 160 -9.12 10.90 -8.53
C TRP A 160 -8.80 12.12 -7.69
N THR A 161 -8.27 13.17 -8.32
CA THR A 161 -7.94 14.45 -7.66
C THR A 161 -9.18 15.30 -7.35
N GLY A 162 -10.36 14.89 -7.82
CA GLY A 162 -11.59 15.68 -7.81
C GLY A 162 -11.70 16.63 -9.00
N TRP A 163 -10.63 16.84 -9.77
CA TRP A 163 -10.63 17.76 -10.91
C TRP A 163 -11.03 17.07 -12.22
N ILE A 164 -11.89 17.75 -12.97
CA ILE A 164 -12.17 17.51 -14.38
C ILE A 164 -11.87 18.76 -15.19
N GLY A 165 -11.57 18.58 -16.47
CA GLY A 165 -11.30 19.67 -17.39
C GLY A 165 -11.83 19.44 -18.80
N ARG A 166 -12.01 20.53 -19.54
CA ARG A 166 -12.37 20.50 -20.96
C ARG A 166 -11.83 21.71 -21.71
N PHE A 167 -11.41 21.50 -22.95
CA PHE A 167 -11.05 22.58 -23.87
C PHE A 167 -12.29 23.14 -24.57
N PHE A 168 -12.34 24.46 -24.69
CA PHE A 168 -13.35 25.19 -25.45
C PHE A 168 -12.65 26.01 -26.55
N PRO A 169 -12.99 25.80 -27.83
CA PRO A 169 -12.50 26.66 -28.92
C PRO A 169 -12.90 28.13 -28.73
N ASP A 170 -14.02 28.37 -28.06
CA ASP A 170 -14.45 29.69 -27.62
C ASP A 170 -15.21 29.62 -26.28
N LEU A 171 -14.63 30.21 -25.25
CA LEU A 171 -15.20 30.33 -23.89
C LEU A 171 -16.49 31.16 -23.82
N THR A 172 -16.96 31.76 -24.92
CA THR A 172 -18.31 32.37 -24.97
C THR A 172 -19.44 31.35 -25.13
N LYS A 173 -19.16 30.14 -25.64
CA LYS A 173 -20.18 29.13 -25.95
C LYS A 173 -20.52 28.23 -24.77
N LEU A 174 -19.52 27.81 -23.99
CA LEU A 174 -19.63 26.99 -22.76
C LEU A 174 -20.64 25.82 -22.84
N GLN A 175 -20.75 25.20 -24.02
CA GLN A 175 -21.73 24.13 -24.26
C GLN A 175 -21.42 22.91 -23.39
N GLY A 176 -22.46 22.36 -22.74
CA GLY A 176 -22.34 21.17 -21.88
C GLY A 176 -21.96 21.48 -20.42
N LEU A 177 -21.91 22.76 -20.01
CA LEU A 177 -21.77 23.15 -18.60
C LEU A 177 -23.13 23.45 -17.96
N ASP A 178 -23.27 23.10 -16.68
CA ASP A 178 -24.40 23.52 -15.87
C ASP A 178 -24.45 25.03 -15.65
N GLN A 179 -25.66 25.57 -15.48
CA GLN A 179 -25.88 27.01 -15.34
C GLN A 179 -25.14 27.60 -14.13
N THR A 180 -25.03 26.85 -13.03
CA THR A 180 -24.31 27.24 -11.80
C THR A 180 -22.81 27.42 -12.05
N VAL A 181 -22.20 26.53 -12.84
CA VAL A 181 -20.79 26.61 -13.26
C VAL A 181 -20.56 27.84 -14.13
N ILE A 182 -21.45 28.08 -15.10
CA ILE A 182 -21.40 29.25 -15.99
C ILE A 182 -21.46 30.55 -15.18
N ASP A 183 -22.30 30.62 -14.15
CA ASP A 183 -22.44 31.81 -13.31
C ASP A 183 -21.20 32.07 -12.45
N LYS A 184 -20.56 31.01 -11.90
CA LYS A 184 -19.26 31.09 -11.20
C LYS A 184 -18.15 31.62 -12.12
N LEU A 185 -18.06 31.11 -13.36
CA LEU A 185 -17.09 31.59 -14.36
C LEU A 185 -17.28 33.06 -14.74
N LYS A 186 -18.54 33.49 -14.93
CA LYS A 186 -18.87 34.90 -15.21
C LYS A 186 -18.52 35.82 -14.04
N LEU A 187 -18.64 35.35 -12.80
CA LEU A 187 -18.24 36.11 -11.62
C LEU A 187 -16.72 36.32 -11.59
N GLN A 188 -15.94 35.27 -11.84
CA GLN A 188 -14.47 35.33 -11.92
C GLN A 188 -14.00 36.29 -13.02
N ALA A 189 -14.67 36.30 -14.18
CA ALA A 189 -14.34 37.21 -15.28
C ALA A 189 -14.51 38.70 -14.95
N LYS A 190 -15.21 39.06 -13.86
CA LYS A 190 -15.35 40.46 -13.42
C LYS A 190 -14.09 41.02 -12.77
N ASP A 191 -13.15 40.17 -12.35
CA ASP A 191 -11.90 40.55 -11.68
C ASP A 191 -10.81 41.10 -12.63
N LYS A 192 -11.15 41.34 -13.91
CA LYS A 192 -10.32 41.94 -14.99
C LYS A 192 -8.99 41.24 -15.31
N THR A 193 -8.62 40.17 -14.62
CA THR A 193 -7.39 39.38 -14.84
C THR A 193 -7.50 38.37 -15.99
N PHE A 194 -8.72 38.00 -16.40
CA PHE A 194 -9.01 37.02 -17.44
C PHE A 194 -10.23 37.41 -18.29
N LYS A 195 -10.25 36.96 -19.56
CA LYS A 195 -11.34 37.26 -20.49
C LYS A 195 -12.08 35.98 -20.83
N LEU A 196 -13.36 35.88 -20.45
CA LEU A 196 -14.22 34.73 -20.78
C LEU A 196 -14.65 34.76 -22.27
N SER A 197 -13.68 34.68 -23.17
CA SER A 197 -13.84 34.65 -24.62
C SER A 197 -12.58 34.09 -25.28
N GLY A 198 -12.70 33.48 -26.47
CA GLY A 198 -11.57 32.89 -27.17
C GLY A 198 -11.20 31.51 -26.62
N PRO A 199 -10.15 30.87 -27.15
CA PRO A 199 -9.79 29.51 -26.77
C PRO A 199 -9.32 29.43 -25.33
N GLY A 200 -9.68 28.34 -24.65
CA GLY A 200 -9.27 28.11 -23.27
C GLY A 200 -9.81 26.84 -22.67
N TYR A 201 -9.38 26.56 -21.44
CA TYR A 201 -9.82 25.41 -20.66
C TYR A 201 -10.68 25.87 -19.49
N VAL A 202 -11.69 25.06 -19.16
CA VAL A 202 -12.45 25.16 -17.92
C VAL A 202 -12.11 23.95 -17.07
N PHE A 203 -11.85 24.20 -15.79
CA PHE A 203 -11.60 23.18 -14.77
C PHE A 203 -12.69 23.27 -13.70
N ILE A 204 -13.15 22.11 -13.25
CA ILE A 204 -14.18 21.96 -12.22
C ILE A 204 -13.67 20.94 -11.21
N ASN A 205 -13.72 21.30 -9.94
CA ASN A 205 -13.50 20.35 -8.85
C ASN A 205 -14.86 19.94 -8.30
N ASP A 206 -15.23 18.68 -8.52
CA ASP A 206 -16.54 18.16 -8.11
C ASP A 206 -16.66 17.99 -6.59
N SER A 207 -15.54 17.93 -5.87
CA SER A 207 -15.51 17.74 -4.41
C SER A 207 -15.61 19.07 -3.65
N THR A 208 -14.98 20.13 -4.15
CA THR A 208 -14.95 21.47 -3.50
C THR A 208 -15.90 22.47 -4.14
N GLU A 209 -16.52 22.08 -5.27
CA GLU A 209 -17.24 22.95 -6.19
C GLU A 209 -16.44 24.16 -6.71
N GLU A 210 -15.11 24.11 -6.60
CA GLU A 210 -14.22 25.10 -7.18
C GLU A 210 -14.28 25.01 -8.71
N VAL A 211 -14.30 26.15 -9.38
CA VAL A 211 -14.29 26.23 -10.84
C VAL A 211 -13.30 27.31 -11.22
N PHE A 212 -12.52 27.11 -12.29
CA PHE A 212 -11.73 28.20 -12.87
C PHE A 212 -11.53 27.99 -14.37
N PHE A 213 -11.01 29.03 -15.05
CA PHE A 213 -10.69 28.95 -16.48
C PHE A 213 -9.35 29.60 -16.80
N VAL A 214 -8.75 29.15 -17.91
CA VAL A 214 -7.49 29.68 -18.44
C VAL A 214 -7.63 29.99 -19.92
N ASN A 215 -7.11 31.14 -20.35
CA ASN A 215 -7.02 31.52 -21.76
C ASN A 215 -5.73 30.94 -22.35
N ASP A 216 -5.77 29.69 -22.79
CA ASP A 216 -4.63 28.97 -23.37
C ASP A 216 -5.10 28.09 -24.54
N GLU A 217 -4.43 28.20 -25.68
CA GLU A 217 -4.73 27.41 -26.89
C GLU A 217 -3.81 26.21 -27.08
N THR A 218 -2.85 26.02 -26.15
CA THR A 218 -1.94 24.88 -26.17
C THR A 218 -2.75 23.58 -26.04
N PRO A 219 -2.55 22.61 -26.95
CA PRO A 219 -3.28 21.36 -26.87
C PRO A 219 -2.87 20.52 -25.68
N LEU A 220 -3.86 19.89 -25.06
CA LEU A 220 -3.65 18.67 -24.28
C LEU A 220 -3.38 17.53 -25.25
N VAL A 221 -2.24 16.87 -25.10
CA VAL A 221 -1.79 15.80 -26.00
C VAL A 221 -1.87 14.48 -25.25
N TYR A 222 -2.55 13.51 -25.84
CA TYR A 222 -2.49 12.11 -25.43
C TYR A 222 -1.25 11.48 -26.05
N THR A 223 -0.40 10.92 -25.21
CA THR A 223 0.88 10.31 -25.60
C THR A 223 1.00 8.91 -25.03
N TRP A 224 1.40 7.96 -25.88
CA TRP A 224 1.61 6.58 -25.45
C TRP A 224 2.96 6.39 -24.78
N ASP A 225 2.95 5.78 -23.59
CA ASP A 225 4.16 5.22 -22.99
C ASP A 225 4.50 3.88 -23.64
N LYS A 226 3.45 3.14 -24.05
CA LYS A 226 3.54 1.77 -24.60
C LYS A 226 2.61 1.55 -25.80
N ASN A 227 2.86 2.23 -26.94
CA ASN A 227 1.96 2.21 -28.12
C ASN A 227 1.89 0.82 -28.82
N GLN A 228 2.96 0.03 -28.78
CA GLN A 228 3.08 -1.25 -29.53
C GLN A 228 2.72 -1.15 -31.04
N GLY A 229 2.79 0.05 -31.63
CA GLY A 229 2.61 0.31 -33.06
C GLY A 229 1.17 0.24 -33.61
N GLN A 230 0.14 0.21 -32.77
CA GLN A 230 -1.25 0.04 -33.23
C GLN A 230 -2.10 1.31 -33.23
N ALA A 231 -1.75 2.34 -32.45
CA ALA A 231 -2.38 3.66 -32.44
C ALA A 231 -1.40 4.74 -32.96
N LYS A 232 -1.86 5.99 -33.11
CA LYS A 232 -0.94 7.11 -33.40
C LYS A 232 -0.22 7.49 -32.10
N ASP A 233 1.09 7.80 -32.17
CA ASP A 233 1.92 8.06 -30.98
C ASP A 233 1.41 9.23 -30.15
N GLU A 234 1.01 10.31 -30.82
CA GLU A 234 0.50 11.54 -30.21
C GLU A 234 -0.77 12.04 -30.92
N VAL A 235 -1.80 12.37 -30.12
CA VAL A 235 -3.08 12.89 -30.61
C VAL A 235 -3.59 13.99 -29.69
N ARG A 236 -4.07 15.10 -30.25
CA ARG A 236 -4.72 16.17 -29.49
C ARG A 236 -6.03 15.67 -28.88
N TYR A 237 -6.27 16.01 -27.62
CA TYR A 237 -7.52 15.73 -26.92
C TYR A 237 -8.20 17.05 -26.49
N ASN A 238 -9.46 17.24 -26.89
CA ASN A 238 -10.18 18.50 -26.69
C ASN A 238 -11.44 18.36 -25.83
N TYR A 239 -11.79 17.15 -25.40
CA TYR A 239 -13.05 16.88 -24.72
C TYR A 239 -12.87 16.73 -23.20
N TRP A 240 -13.88 16.23 -22.50
CA TRP A 240 -13.86 16.04 -21.06
C TRP A 240 -12.79 15.05 -20.61
N PHE A 241 -11.98 15.42 -19.63
CA PHE A 241 -11.02 14.55 -18.97
C PHE A 241 -11.06 14.72 -17.45
N GLU A 242 -10.69 13.67 -16.74
CA GLU A 242 -10.37 13.65 -15.32
C GLU A 242 -8.86 13.82 -15.12
N VAL A 243 -8.49 14.52 -14.05
CA VAL A 243 -7.11 14.55 -13.58
C VAL A 243 -6.96 13.44 -12.54
N LEU A 244 -6.23 12.38 -12.93
CA LEU A 244 -6.01 11.18 -12.13
C LEU A 244 -4.61 11.18 -11.50
N GLU A 245 -4.48 10.42 -10.43
CA GLU A 245 -3.22 9.96 -9.89
C GLU A 245 -3.16 8.42 -9.96
N LEU A 246 -1.95 7.87 -9.96
CA LEU A 246 -1.77 6.42 -9.89
C LEU A 246 -1.90 5.94 -8.45
N ASP A 247 -2.67 4.88 -8.26
CA ASP A 247 -2.81 4.15 -7.00
C ASP A 247 -2.49 2.67 -7.25
N GLY A 248 -1.23 2.38 -7.54
CA GLY A 248 -0.74 1.03 -7.88
C GLY A 248 -1.10 0.53 -9.30
N GLY A 249 -1.74 1.36 -10.14
CA GLY A 249 -2.01 1.06 -11.56
C GLY A 249 -0.81 1.31 -12.48
N GLU A 250 -0.79 0.66 -13.63
CA GLU A 250 0.26 0.84 -14.64
C GLU A 250 -0.21 1.82 -15.72
N GLN A 251 0.42 3.00 -15.80
CA GLN A 251 0.18 3.95 -16.88
C GLN A 251 0.58 3.35 -18.23
N GLN A 252 -0.34 3.40 -19.19
CA GLN A 252 -0.12 2.97 -20.57
C GLN A 252 0.02 4.17 -21.51
N ALA A 253 -0.60 5.29 -21.15
CA ALA A 253 -0.53 6.58 -21.81
C ALA A 253 -0.86 7.70 -20.83
N HIS A 254 -0.36 8.89 -21.10
CA HIS A 254 -0.57 10.10 -20.31
C HIS A 254 -1.11 11.24 -21.17
N PHE A 255 -1.73 12.20 -20.49
CA PHE A 255 -1.95 13.54 -21.02
C PHE A 255 -0.77 14.41 -20.65
N SER A 256 -0.25 15.18 -21.60
CA SER A 256 0.75 16.22 -21.36
C SER A 256 0.42 17.49 -22.12
N TRP A 257 0.82 18.63 -21.54
CA TRP A 257 0.74 19.93 -22.18
C TRP A 257 1.82 20.88 -21.65
N ASN A 258 2.19 21.89 -22.43
CA ASN A 258 3.15 22.91 -22.02
C ASN A 258 2.54 24.31 -22.15
N PRO A 259 1.62 24.68 -21.25
CA PRO A 259 0.85 25.91 -21.38
C PRO A 259 1.70 27.14 -20.99
N SER A 260 1.13 28.34 -21.16
CA SER A 260 1.82 29.60 -20.84
C SER A 260 2.28 29.64 -19.37
N LYS A 261 3.36 30.40 -19.07
CA LYS A 261 3.85 30.55 -17.68
C LYS A 261 2.76 31.03 -16.70
N LYS A 262 1.81 31.83 -17.19
CA LYS A 262 0.64 32.30 -16.41
C LYS A 262 -0.29 31.13 -16.07
N THR A 263 -0.62 30.32 -17.06
CA THR A 263 -1.43 29.09 -16.89
C THR A 263 -0.73 28.13 -15.91
N GLN A 264 0.57 27.88 -16.09
CA GLN A 264 1.34 27.00 -15.18
C GLN A 264 1.30 27.49 -13.72
N ALA A 265 1.34 28.82 -13.49
CA ALA A 265 1.23 29.36 -12.14
C ALA A 265 -0.15 29.10 -11.51
N MET A 266 -1.24 29.26 -12.28
CA MET A 266 -2.61 28.99 -11.81
C MET A 266 -2.86 27.51 -11.52
N LEU A 267 -2.27 26.63 -12.33
CA LEU A 267 -2.33 25.18 -12.11
C LEU A 267 -1.55 24.79 -10.87
N ARG A 268 -0.33 25.32 -10.67
CA ARG A 268 0.48 25.09 -9.48
C ARG A 268 -0.22 25.53 -8.19
N GLU A 269 -0.92 26.66 -8.20
CA GLU A 269 -1.72 27.14 -7.06
C GLU A 269 -2.81 26.12 -6.64
N ARG A 270 -3.29 25.31 -7.59
CA ARG A 270 -4.34 24.29 -7.40
C ARG A 270 -3.81 22.86 -7.44
N GLN A 271 -2.49 22.70 -7.42
CA GLN A 271 -1.82 21.40 -7.45
C GLN A 271 -2.19 20.55 -8.67
N LEU A 272 -2.51 21.19 -9.80
CA LEU A 272 -2.81 20.50 -11.05
C LEU A 272 -1.52 20.23 -11.83
N PRO A 273 -1.21 18.95 -12.15
CA PRO A 273 0.01 18.61 -12.84
C PRO A 273 -0.06 18.99 -14.33
N LEU A 274 1.11 19.12 -14.95
CA LEU A 274 1.23 19.32 -16.39
C LEU A 274 1.24 18.00 -17.17
N GLU A 275 1.39 16.88 -16.46
CA GLU A 275 1.33 15.53 -16.98
C GLU A 275 0.54 14.65 -16.02
N PHE A 276 -0.43 13.88 -16.52
CA PHE A 276 -1.24 12.99 -15.70
C PHE A 276 -1.74 11.78 -16.50
N PRO A 277 -2.12 10.66 -15.86
CA PRO A 277 -2.51 9.45 -16.55
C PRO A 277 -3.75 9.64 -17.44
N ALA A 278 -3.69 9.13 -18.67
CA ALA A 278 -4.80 9.16 -19.63
C ALA A 278 -5.41 7.77 -19.85
N TYR A 279 -4.60 6.72 -19.73
CA TYR A 279 -5.02 5.32 -19.78
C TYR A 279 -4.21 4.51 -18.79
N VAL A 280 -4.90 3.90 -17.83
CA VAL A 280 -4.30 3.08 -16.77
C VAL A 280 -4.80 1.65 -16.89
N LYS A 281 -3.90 0.70 -16.64
CA LYS A 281 -4.20 -0.73 -16.60
C LYS A 281 -3.82 -1.31 -15.25
N GLN A 282 -4.70 -2.12 -14.66
CA GLN A 282 -4.40 -2.93 -13.50
C GLN A 282 -4.98 -4.33 -13.67
N GLY A 283 -4.11 -5.34 -13.77
CA GLY A 283 -4.54 -6.70 -14.08
C GLY A 283 -5.29 -6.77 -15.42
N SER A 284 -6.57 -7.16 -15.38
CA SER A 284 -7.49 -7.18 -16.51
C SER A 284 -8.46 -5.98 -16.55
N GLY A 285 -8.31 -5.03 -15.63
CA GLY A 285 -9.00 -3.75 -15.60
C GLY A 285 -8.30 -2.70 -16.46
N HIS A 286 -9.07 -1.92 -17.21
CA HIS A 286 -8.63 -0.83 -18.07
C HIS A 286 -9.46 0.42 -17.78
N TYR A 287 -8.82 1.52 -17.42
CA TYR A 287 -9.48 2.80 -17.13
C TYR A 287 -9.00 3.91 -18.06
N PHE A 288 -9.95 4.62 -18.66
CA PHE A 288 -9.70 5.74 -19.55
C PHE A 288 -10.12 7.05 -18.87
N ALA A 289 -9.18 8.00 -18.75
CA ALA A 289 -9.40 9.24 -18.00
C ALA A 289 -10.22 10.28 -18.76
N GLY A 290 -10.48 10.09 -20.05
CA GLY A 290 -11.36 10.96 -20.83
C GLY A 290 -12.55 10.21 -21.42
N ASP A 291 -13.56 10.96 -21.79
CA ASP A 291 -14.71 10.48 -22.53
C ASP A 291 -14.31 10.18 -23.98
N PHE A 292 -13.76 8.99 -24.17
CA PHE A 292 -13.14 8.57 -25.43
C PHE A 292 -14.16 7.94 -26.40
N THR A 293 -15.33 7.54 -25.89
CA THR A 293 -16.40 6.97 -26.71
C THR A 293 -17.26 8.01 -27.41
N ASP A 294 -17.40 9.23 -26.87
CA ASP A 294 -18.25 10.25 -27.47
C ASP A 294 -17.73 10.67 -28.85
N VAL A 295 -18.57 10.44 -29.87
CA VAL A 295 -18.25 10.78 -31.26
C VAL A 295 -19.48 11.24 -32.02
N ALA A 296 -19.48 12.51 -32.43
CA ALA A 296 -20.60 13.15 -33.10
C ALA A 296 -20.99 12.54 -34.48
N ASP A 297 -20.06 11.90 -35.19
CA ASP A 297 -20.27 11.32 -36.53
C ASP A 297 -19.64 9.92 -36.71
N ILE A 298 -20.49 8.89 -36.78
CA ILE A 298 -20.10 7.50 -37.04
C ILE A 298 -20.73 7.02 -38.37
N PRO A 299 -19.96 6.32 -39.23
CA PRO A 299 -20.48 5.74 -40.46
C PRO A 299 -21.64 4.77 -40.22
N ARG A 300 -22.75 4.89 -40.98
CA ARG A 300 -23.88 3.95 -40.90
C ARG A 300 -23.52 2.50 -41.27
N TYR A 301 -22.48 2.28 -42.07
CA TYR A 301 -22.08 0.95 -42.55
C TYR A 301 -20.78 0.50 -41.86
N TYR A 302 -20.84 -0.62 -41.12
CA TYR A 302 -19.69 -1.24 -40.46
C TYR A 302 -19.07 -2.41 -41.26
N ARG A 303 -19.70 -2.83 -42.37
CA ARG A 303 -19.37 -4.07 -43.10
C ARG A 303 -18.24 -3.95 -44.14
N TYR A 304 -17.35 -2.97 -44.00
CA TYR A 304 -16.25 -2.74 -44.93
C TYR A 304 -14.92 -2.92 -44.21
N ALA A 305 -14.17 -3.98 -44.52
CA ALA A 305 -12.88 -4.25 -43.88
C ALA A 305 -11.87 -3.10 -44.15
N GLY A 306 -11.15 -2.65 -43.12
CA GLY A 306 -10.16 -1.57 -43.23
C GLY A 306 -10.74 -0.15 -43.27
N LEU A 307 -12.06 0.02 -43.07
CA LEU A 307 -12.69 1.34 -42.97
C LEU A 307 -12.20 2.12 -41.74
N ASP A 308 -11.97 1.43 -40.63
CA ASP A 308 -11.33 1.91 -39.41
C ASP A 308 -9.90 2.43 -39.69
N TRP A 309 -9.09 1.65 -40.41
CA TRP A 309 -7.74 2.04 -40.82
C TRP A 309 -7.78 3.26 -41.75
N PHE A 310 -8.68 3.29 -42.73
CA PHE A 310 -8.84 4.42 -43.63
C PHE A 310 -9.21 5.70 -42.85
N ARG A 311 -10.19 5.62 -41.94
CA ARG A 311 -10.57 6.75 -41.07
C ARG A 311 -9.38 7.21 -40.23
N LYS A 312 -8.63 6.29 -39.61
CA LYS A 312 -7.42 6.60 -38.84
C LYS A 312 -6.37 7.40 -39.64
N GLN A 313 -6.13 7.04 -40.91
CA GLN A 313 -5.10 7.69 -41.75
C GLN A 313 -5.52 9.06 -42.29
N PHE A 314 -6.79 9.20 -42.67
CA PHE A 314 -7.24 10.36 -43.46
C PHE A 314 -8.08 11.38 -42.68
N ILE A 315 -8.48 11.10 -41.44
CA ILE A 315 -9.18 12.09 -40.61
C ILE A 315 -8.21 13.18 -40.13
N LEU A 316 -8.57 14.43 -40.38
CA LEU A 316 -7.79 15.59 -39.93
C LEU A 316 -7.92 15.75 -38.41
N ASP A 317 -6.80 16.06 -37.78
CA ASP A 317 -6.73 16.40 -36.36
C ASP A 317 -6.89 17.92 -36.23
N SER A 318 -7.93 18.40 -35.55
CA SER A 318 -8.24 19.83 -35.43
C SER A 318 -8.88 20.16 -34.09
N ALA A 319 -8.77 21.42 -33.65
CA ALA A 319 -9.38 21.93 -32.42
C ALA A 319 -10.90 21.70 -32.32
N ASP A 320 -11.59 21.64 -33.47
CA ASP A 320 -13.06 21.50 -33.55
C ASP A 320 -13.53 20.05 -33.79
N SER A 321 -12.64 19.05 -33.74
CA SER A 321 -13.01 17.65 -34.08
C SER A 321 -12.69 16.67 -32.95
N GLU A 322 -13.74 16.16 -32.30
CA GLU A 322 -13.68 15.05 -31.32
C GLU A 322 -13.52 13.69 -32.03
N THR A 323 -13.99 13.58 -33.28
CA THR A 323 -13.98 12.34 -34.09
C THR A 323 -12.57 11.83 -34.39
N ALA A 324 -11.56 12.71 -34.48
CA ALA A 324 -10.19 12.32 -34.77
C ALA A 324 -9.60 11.40 -33.68
N PHE A 325 -9.91 11.68 -32.41
CA PHE A 325 -9.42 10.92 -31.27
C PHE A 325 -9.96 9.50 -31.26
N PHE A 326 -11.27 9.34 -31.51
CA PHE A 326 -11.93 8.04 -31.59
C PHE A 326 -11.22 7.08 -32.57
N TRP A 327 -10.95 7.52 -33.80
CA TRP A 327 -10.32 6.66 -34.82
C TRP A 327 -8.82 6.47 -34.63
N LYS A 328 -8.12 7.44 -34.05
CA LYS A 328 -6.65 7.40 -33.90
C LYS A 328 -6.19 6.70 -32.62
N VAL A 329 -7.01 6.73 -31.57
CA VAL A 329 -6.69 6.22 -30.23
C VAL A 329 -7.71 5.19 -29.76
N TYR A 330 -8.98 5.56 -29.59
CA TYR A 330 -9.96 4.72 -28.90
C TYR A 330 -10.25 3.40 -29.64
N ALA A 331 -10.66 3.47 -30.92
CA ALA A 331 -11.02 2.28 -31.69
C ALA A 331 -9.86 1.27 -31.85
N PRO A 332 -8.62 1.69 -32.17
CA PRO A 332 -7.47 0.79 -32.12
C PRO A 332 -7.23 0.17 -30.74
N THR A 333 -7.41 0.94 -29.67
CA THR A 333 -7.16 0.48 -28.29
C THR A 333 -8.17 -0.57 -27.85
N ILE A 334 -9.47 -0.30 -28.03
CA ILE A 334 -10.52 -1.29 -27.71
C ILE A 334 -10.38 -2.53 -28.59
N SER A 335 -10.08 -2.37 -29.88
CA SER A 335 -9.83 -3.52 -30.77
C SER A 335 -8.70 -4.41 -30.25
N ARG A 336 -7.62 -3.80 -29.73
CA ARG A 336 -6.51 -4.53 -29.11
C ARG A 336 -6.93 -5.23 -27.83
N ILE A 337 -7.61 -4.53 -26.92
CA ILE A 337 -8.12 -5.11 -25.66
C ILE A 337 -8.99 -6.33 -25.95
N LEU A 338 -10.01 -6.19 -26.80
CA LEU A 338 -10.91 -7.28 -27.18
C LEU A 338 -10.18 -8.42 -27.90
N LYS A 339 -9.13 -8.10 -28.67
CA LYS A 339 -8.28 -9.12 -29.31
C LYS A 339 -7.52 -9.94 -28.27
N GLU A 340 -6.93 -9.28 -27.27
CA GLU A 340 -6.13 -9.86 -26.21
C GLU A 340 -6.95 -10.58 -25.13
N THR A 341 -8.23 -10.23 -24.94
CA THR A 341 -9.13 -10.87 -23.97
C THR A 341 -9.15 -12.39 -24.18
N LYS A 342 -8.81 -13.14 -23.14
CA LYS A 342 -8.93 -14.61 -23.16
C LYS A 342 -10.28 -15.01 -22.56
N VAL A 343 -11.01 -15.88 -23.24
CA VAL A 343 -12.20 -16.52 -22.67
C VAL A 343 -11.73 -17.40 -21.51
N VAL A 344 -12.01 -16.97 -20.29
CA VAL A 344 -11.61 -17.69 -19.07
C VAL A 344 -12.53 -18.91 -18.93
N LYS A 345 -12.08 -20.06 -19.45
CA LYS A 345 -12.73 -21.33 -19.13
C LYS A 345 -12.45 -21.65 -17.66
N GLN A 346 -13.47 -21.53 -16.80
CA GLN A 346 -13.39 -21.99 -15.42
C GLN A 346 -13.13 -23.50 -15.40
N GLN A 347 -11.88 -23.92 -15.36
CA GLN A 347 -11.52 -25.21 -14.77
C GLN A 347 -11.49 -24.98 -13.26
N ALA A 348 -12.66 -25.07 -12.63
CA ALA A 348 -12.72 -25.16 -11.19
C ALA A 348 -11.90 -26.39 -10.78
N VAL A 349 -10.78 -26.18 -10.08
CA VAL A 349 -10.19 -27.27 -9.33
C VAL A 349 -11.19 -27.52 -8.21
N GLN A 350 -11.98 -28.60 -8.33
CA GLN A 350 -12.87 -29.00 -7.26
C GLN A 350 -12.01 -29.37 -6.05
N VAL A 351 -11.80 -28.42 -5.15
CA VAL A 351 -11.26 -28.72 -3.83
C VAL A 351 -12.26 -29.64 -3.16
N LYS A 352 -11.81 -30.85 -2.83
CA LYS A 352 -12.66 -31.84 -2.17
C LYS A 352 -13.10 -31.24 -0.82
N PRO A 353 -14.41 -31.25 -0.50
CA PRO A 353 -14.92 -30.83 0.79
C PRO A 353 -14.12 -31.46 1.94
N LEU A 354 -14.06 -30.77 3.10
CA LEU A 354 -13.41 -31.31 4.29
C LEU A 354 -13.88 -32.75 4.54
N ALA A 355 -12.94 -33.70 4.49
CA ALA A 355 -13.26 -35.09 4.69
C ALA A 355 -13.78 -35.29 6.12
N GLN A 356 -14.90 -35.99 6.25
CA GLN A 356 -15.29 -36.52 7.55
C GLN A 356 -14.30 -37.61 7.94
N THR A 357 -13.65 -37.42 9.08
CA THR A 357 -12.72 -38.39 9.64
C THR A 357 -13.18 -38.79 11.02
N LYS A 358 -12.94 -40.06 11.38
CA LYS A 358 -13.22 -40.57 12.71
C LYS A 358 -11.97 -40.41 13.56
N VAL A 359 -11.98 -39.46 14.48
CA VAL A 359 -10.90 -39.23 15.43
C VAL A 359 -11.46 -39.45 16.83
N ASN A 360 -10.83 -40.34 17.61
CA ASN A 360 -11.19 -40.64 19.00
C ASN A 360 -12.70 -40.90 19.22
N ASN A 361 -13.30 -41.71 18.34
CA ASN A 361 -14.74 -42.05 18.30
C ASN A 361 -15.71 -40.91 17.93
N GLN A 362 -15.23 -39.74 17.55
CA GLN A 362 -16.04 -38.65 17.01
C GLN A 362 -15.90 -38.56 15.48
N THR A 363 -17.01 -38.32 14.77
CA THR A 363 -16.99 -38.04 13.33
C THR A 363 -16.97 -36.54 13.13
N VAL A 364 -15.82 -35.99 12.75
CA VAL A 364 -15.58 -34.55 12.61
C VAL A 364 -14.99 -34.22 11.24
N ARG A 365 -15.15 -32.99 10.79
CA ARG A 365 -14.44 -32.44 9.64
C ARG A 365 -13.16 -31.77 10.10
N THR A 366 -12.03 -32.07 9.47
CA THR A 366 -10.78 -31.41 9.79
C THR A 366 -9.82 -31.43 8.60
N ARG A 367 -9.00 -30.37 8.49
CA ARG A 367 -7.92 -30.26 7.50
C ARG A 367 -6.55 -30.44 8.14
N ALA A 368 -6.40 -30.06 9.40
CA ALA A 368 -5.14 -29.94 10.10
C ALA A 368 -5.30 -30.43 11.54
N ARG A 369 -4.22 -30.92 12.14
CA ARG A 369 -4.13 -31.20 13.57
C ARG A 369 -2.72 -30.94 14.10
N SER A 370 -2.62 -30.83 15.41
CA SER A 370 -1.35 -30.95 16.13
C SER A 370 -0.96 -32.43 16.20
N GLY A 371 0.23 -32.75 15.67
CA GLY A 371 0.88 -34.04 15.89
C GLY A 371 1.69 -34.02 17.19
N GLN A 372 2.60 -34.98 17.35
CA GLN A 372 3.47 -35.02 18.53
C GLN A 372 4.52 -33.88 18.48
N ASP A 373 5.27 -33.80 17.37
CA ASP A 373 6.37 -32.83 17.22
C ASP A 373 6.17 -31.83 16.07
N THR A 374 5.20 -32.10 15.19
CA THR A 374 4.92 -31.29 14.00
C THR A 374 3.42 -31.04 13.86
N LEU A 375 3.04 -30.03 13.10
CA LEU A 375 1.68 -29.92 12.60
C LEU A 375 1.47 -30.96 11.49
N GLU A 376 0.22 -31.42 11.30
CA GLU A 376 -0.12 -32.40 10.29
C GLU A 376 -1.34 -31.97 9.47
N MET A 377 -1.33 -32.30 8.18
CA MET A 377 -2.43 -32.02 7.25
C MET A 377 -3.07 -33.31 6.76
N TYR A 378 -4.40 -33.31 6.63
CA TYR A 378 -5.16 -34.43 6.10
C TYR A 378 -5.22 -34.37 4.57
N GLN A 379 -4.50 -35.30 3.92
CA GLN A 379 -4.35 -35.39 2.47
C GLN A 379 -4.42 -36.86 2.03
N ASP A 380 -5.19 -37.15 0.97
CA ASP A 380 -5.33 -38.49 0.39
C ASP A 380 -5.72 -39.60 1.39
N GLY A 381 -6.53 -39.25 2.38
CA GLY A 381 -6.99 -40.18 3.42
C GLY A 381 -5.99 -40.42 4.56
N LYS A 382 -4.84 -39.74 4.58
CA LYS A 382 -3.78 -39.90 5.59
C LYS A 382 -3.35 -38.55 6.19
N TRP A 383 -2.89 -38.58 7.43
CA TRP A 383 -2.19 -37.47 8.05
C TRP A 383 -0.74 -37.45 7.58
N LYS A 384 -0.28 -36.28 7.13
CA LYS A 384 1.10 -36.06 6.70
C LYS A 384 1.70 -34.88 7.47
N PRO A 385 2.98 -34.94 7.88
CA PRO A 385 3.66 -33.79 8.47
C PRO A 385 3.54 -32.55 7.57
N TYR A 386 3.33 -31.41 8.20
CA TYR A 386 3.13 -30.12 7.56
C TYR A 386 4.06 -29.08 8.17
N PHE A 387 5.09 -28.73 7.42
CA PHE A 387 5.99 -27.65 7.80
C PHE A 387 5.42 -26.31 7.29
N VAL A 388 5.22 -25.36 8.20
CA VAL A 388 4.70 -24.04 7.87
C VAL A 388 5.80 -23.23 7.17
N LYS A 389 5.53 -22.85 5.92
CA LYS A 389 6.35 -21.95 5.09
C LYS A 389 5.49 -20.73 4.80
N GLY A 390 5.49 -19.79 5.72
CA GLY A 390 4.48 -18.76 5.72
C GLY A 390 4.98 -17.34 5.78
N VAL A 391 4.01 -16.44 5.65
CA VAL A 391 4.18 -14.99 5.79
C VAL A 391 3.03 -14.45 6.65
N ASN A 392 3.32 -13.46 7.48
CA ASN A 392 2.28 -12.66 8.12
C ASN A 392 1.74 -11.63 7.12
N VAL A 393 0.46 -11.30 7.23
CA VAL A 393 -0.20 -10.26 6.42
C VAL A 393 -0.94 -9.31 7.37
N GLY A 394 -0.55 -8.04 7.30
CA GLY A 394 -1.14 -6.97 8.11
C GLY A 394 -2.23 -6.22 7.37
N LEU A 395 -2.74 -5.17 8.02
CA LEU A 395 -3.75 -4.25 7.46
C LEU A 395 -3.15 -2.90 7.03
N GLY A 396 -1.84 -2.70 7.18
CA GLY A 396 -1.16 -1.48 6.79
C GLY A 396 -1.16 -1.27 5.28
N ARG A 397 -1.51 -0.04 4.90
CA ARG A 397 -1.41 0.51 3.54
C ARG A 397 -1.00 1.98 3.66
N PRO A 398 -0.07 2.50 2.83
CA PRO A 398 0.29 3.91 2.84
C PRO A 398 -0.96 4.81 2.79
N GLY A 399 -0.96 5.85 3.61
CA GLY A 399 -2.05 6.83 3.75
C GLY A 399 -3.14 6.46 4.73
N ALA A 400 -3.20 5.21 5.23
CA ALA A 400 -4.29 4.73 6.06
C ALA A 400 -3.82 3.98 7.31
N PHE A 401 -4.57 4.13 8.39
CA PHE A 401 -4.44 3.26 9.56
C PHE A 401 -5.08 1.88 9.30
N PRO A 402 -4.63 0.81 9.99
CA PRO A 402 -5.22 -0.52 9.89
C PRO A 402 -6.75 -0.54 10.04
N GLY A 403 -7.27 0.29 10.95
CA GLY A 403 -8.71 0.39 11.24
C GLY A 403 -9.55 1.06 10.14
N GLU A 404 -8.92 1.59 9.10
CA GLU A 404 -9.61 2.15 7.91
C GLU A 404 -9.79 1.11 6.81
N HIS A 405 -9.15 -0.07 6.92
CA HIS A 405 -9.36 -1.20 6.00
C HIS A 405 -9.06 -0.88 4.53
N ALA A 406 -8.06 -0.04 4.28
CA ALA A 406 -7.84 0.56 2.98
C ALA A 406 -7.30 -0.40 1.90
N ILE A 407 -6.92 -1.64 2.25
CA ILE A 407 -6.47 -2.64 1.28
C ILE A 407 -7.67 -3.13 0.46
N SER A 408 -7.62 -2.86 -0.83
CA SER A 408 -8.61 -3.25 -1.81
C SER A 408 -8.59 -4.74 -2.11
N ARG A 409 -9.68 -5.23 -2.70
CA ARG A 409 -9.77 -6.62 -3.17
C ARG A 409 -8.70 -6.97 -4.21
N ASN A 410 -8.40 -6.05 -5.13
CA ASN A 410 -7.41 -6.27 -6.18
C ASN A 410 -5.98 -6.35 -5.64
N GLU A 411 -5.66 -5.59 -4.59
CA GLU A 411 -4.39 -5.75 -3.86
C GLU A 411 -4.28 -7.16 -3.27
N TYR A 412 -5.30 -7.63 -2.54
CA TYR A 412 -5.29 -9.00 -2.01
C TYR A 412 -5.16 -10.07 -3.08
N ASP A 413 -5.89 -9.98 -4.20
CA ASP A 413 -5.80 -10.96 -5.29
C ASP A 413 -4.37 -11.01 -5.89
N ARG A 414 -3.73 -9.85 -6.10
CA ARG A 414 -2.33 -9.80 -6.55
C ARG A 414 -1.38 -10.39 -5.52
N TRP A 415 -1.51 -9.99 -4.26
CA TRP A 415 -0.63 -10.43 -3.18
C TRP A 415 -0.70 -11.94 -2.99
N LEU A 416 -1.90 -12.53 -2.93
CA LEU A 416 -2.10 -13.98 -2.84
C LEU A 416 -1.46 -14.73 -4.00
N LYS A 417 -1.59 -14.20 -5.23
CA LYS A 417 -0.92 -14.75 -6.41
C LYS A 417 0.61 -14.72 -6.25
N GLN A 418 1.18 -13.59 -5.87
CA GLN A 418 2.63 -13.44 -5.69
C GLN A 418 3.16 -14.32 -4.54
N MET A 419 2.41 -14.46 -3.44
CA MET A 419 2.72 -15.39 -2.34
C MET A 419 2.70 -16.85 -2.84
N GLY A 420 1.71 -17.22 -3.62
CA GLY A 420 1.61 -18.54 -4.24
C GLY A 420 2.79 -18.86 -5.15
N GLU A 421 3.19 -17.89 -5.99
CA GLU A 421 4.38 -17.97 -6.84
C GLU A 421 5.69 -18.05 -6.05
N MET A 422 5.73 -17.44 -4.85
CA MET A 422 6.87 -17.55 -3.92
C MET A 422 6.99 -18.95 -3.29
N GLY A 423 5.91 -19.74 -3.28
CA GLY A 423 5.87 -21.05 -2.64
C GLY A 423 5.44 -21.02 -1.18
N VAL A 424 4.76 -19.94 -0.76
CA VAL A 424 4.05 -19.85 0.52
C VAL A 424 2.96 -20.92 0.57
N ASN A 425 2.89 -21.64 1.69
CA ASN A 425 1.79 -22.57 1.96
C ASN A 425 0.83 -22.08 3.04
N THR A 426 1.25 -21.11 3.86
CA THR A 426 0.44 -20.58 4.96
C THR A 426 0.55 -19.05 5.03
N ILE A 427 -0.57 -18.36 5.21
CA ILE A 427 -0.61 -16.97 5.64
C ILE A 427 -1.17 -16.90 7.06
N ARG A 428 -0.67 -15.97 7.86
CA ARG A 428 -1.26 -15.59 9.14
C ARG A 428 -1.78 -14.17 9.06
N ILE A 429 -3.00 -13.96 9.56
CA ILE A 429 -3.53 -12.63 9.87
C ILE A 429 -3.77 -12.53 11.37
N TYR A 430 -3.60 -11.34 11.93
CA TYR A 430 -3.64 -11.09 13.39
C TYR A 430 -5.05 -10.99 13.94
N THR A 431 -5.95 -10.46 13.13
CA THR A 431 -7.30 -10.07 13.50
C THR A 431 -8.24 -10.29 12.33
N LEU A 432 -9.47 -9.80 12.45
CA LEU A 432 -10.44 -9.76 11.37
C LEU A 432 -9.96 -8.84 10.25
N HIS A 433 -9.76 -9.39 9.05
CA HIS A 433 -9.62 -8.59 7.84
C HIS A 433 -10.99 -8.29 7.22
N PRO A 434 -11.12 -7.32 6.31
CA PRO A 434 -12.37 -7.05 5.61
C PRO A 434 -12.87 -8.26 4.78
N PRO A 435 -14.17 -8.36 4.45
CA PRO A 435 -14.71 -9.44 3.62
C PRO A 435 -13.93 -9.68 2.33
N ALA A 436 -13.41 -8.60 1.72
CA ALA A 436 -12.58 -8.65 0.51
C ALA A 436 -11.39 -9.62 0.61
N PHE A 437 -10.74 -9.72 1.78
CA PHE A 437 -9.64 -10.66 1.99
C PHE A 437 -10.09 -12.12 1.88
N TYR A 438 -11.20 -12.46 2.53
CA TYR A 438 -11.73 -13.83 2.54
C TYR A 438 -12.24 -14.23 1.16
N ASP A 439 -12.86 -13.30 0.44
CA ASP A 439 -13.28 -13.51 -0.94
C ASP A 439 -12.05 -13.72 -1.86
N ALA A 440 -10.96 -12.97 -1.65
CA ALA A 440 -9.70 -13.12 -2.39
C ALA A 440 -9.07 -14.49 -2.14
N LEU A 441 -8.96 -14.89 -0.88
CA LEU A 441 -8.41 -16.17 -0.47
C LEU A 441 -9.19 -17.33 -1.09
N LYS A 442 -10.53 -17.25 -1.05
CA LYS A 442 -11.41 -18.25 -1.66
C LYS A 442 -11.19 -18.33 -3.17
N ALA A 443 -11.24 -17.19 -3.87
CA ALA A 443 -11.08 -17.13 -5.32
C ALA A 443 -9.72 -17.65 -5.79
N TYR A 444 -8.64 -17.29 -5.09
CA TYR A 444 -7.30 -17.81 -5.35
C TYR A 444 -7.27 -19.34 -5.21
N ASN A 445 -7.74 -19.87 -4.07
CA ASN A 445 -7.64 -21.29 -3.77
C ASN A 445 -8.54 -22.20 -4.63
N GLU A 446 -9.65 -21.68 -5.19
CA GLU A 446 -10.52 -22.43 -6.12
C GLU A 446 -9.85 -22.75 -7.47
N THR A 447 -8.78 -22.04 -7.80
CA THR A 447 -8.05 -22.21 -9.07
C THR A 447 -6.58 -22.59 -8.89
N ALA A 448 -6.02 -22.41 -7.69
CA ALA A 448 -4.63 -22.71 -7.40
C ALA A 448 -4.34 -24.23 -7.44
N LYS A 449 -3.17 -24.59 -7.97
CA LYS A 449 -2.68 -25.99 -7.93
C LYS A 449 -2.37 -26.44 -6.50
N THR A 450 -1.80 -25.53 -5.72
CA THR A 450 -1.51 -25.72 -4.30
C THR A 450 -2.19 -24.58 -3.55
N PRO A 451 -3.14 -24.88 -2.64
CA PRO A 451 -3.81 -23.84 -1.89
C PRO A 451 -2.86 -23.19 -0.88
N ILE A 452 -3.12 -21.93 -0.57
CA ILE A 452 -2.57 -21.22 0.58
C ILE A 452 -3.53 -21.41 1.75
N TYR A 453 -3.02 -21.89 2.88
CA TYR A 453 -3.79 -22.05 4.11
C TYR A 453 -3.73 -20.81 4.98
N LEU A 454 -4.80 -20.55 5.73
CA LEU A 454 -4.93 -19.43 6.66
C LEU A 454 -4.75 -19.92 8.11
N MET A 455 -3.89 -19.23 8.85
CA MET A 455 -3.92 -19.20 10.31
C MET A 455 -4.66 -17.94 10.73
N GLN A 456 -5.87 -18.13 11.27
CA GLN A 456 -6.74 -17.04 11.66
C GLN A 456 -6.40 -16.59 13.09
N GLY A 457 -5.93 -15.35 13.22
CA GLY A 457 -5.72 -14.70 14.51
C GLY A 457 -7.05 -14.38 15.20
N MET A 458 -7.04 -14.47 16.53
CA MET A 458 -8.12 -14.02 17.41
C MET A 458 -7.56 -12.95 18.34
N TRP A 459 -7.76 -11.69 17.95
CA TRP A 459 -7.14 -10.53 18.60
C TRP A 459 -7.69 -10.29 20.01
N VAL A 460 -6.85 -9.71 20.88
CA VAL A 460 -7.21 -9.28 22.23
C VAL A 460 -6.89 -7.79 22.35
N GLU A 461 -7.87 -7.01 22.80
CA GLU A 461 -7.69 -5.57 23.01
C GLU A 461 -6.63 -5.28 24.07
N GLU A 462 -5.53 -4.66 23.65
CA GLU A 462 -4.35 -4.38 24.48
C GLU A 462 -4.65 -3.38 25.59
N LYS A 463 -5.26 -2.24 25.26
CA LYS A 463 -5.51 -1.17 26.23
C LYS A 463 -6.38 -1.61 27.42
N PRO A 464 -7.55 -2.27 27.24
CA PRO A 464 -8.29 -2.83 28.36
C PRO A 464 -7.51 -3.88 29.15
N PHE A 465 -6.69 -4.70 28.48
CA PHE A 465 -5.87 -5.71 29.16
C PHE A 465 -4.84 -5.06 30.09
N GLU A 466 -4.16 -4.02 29.61
CA GLU A 466 -3.20 -3.22 30.36
C GLU A 466 -3.84 -2.50 31.54
N GLU A 467 -4.96 -1.80 31.32
CA GLU A 467 -5.62 -0.97 32.34
C GLU A 467 -6.24 -1.82 33.46
N LEU A 468 -6.89 -2.94 33.11
CA LEU A 468 -7.59 -3.79 34.09
C LEU A 468 -6.62 -4.64 34.92
N LYS A 469 -5.46 -5.00 34.35
CA LYS A 469 -4.51 -5.98 34.91
C LYS A 469 -5.22 -7.20 35.49
N ASN A 470 -6.26 -7.69 34.80
CA ASN A 470 -7.07 -8.84 35.20
C ASN A 470 -7.88 -9.38 34.00
N ALA A 471 -7.45 -10.49 33.42
CA ALA A 471 -8.12 -11.10 32.27
C ALA A 471 -9.52 -11.68 32.60
N PHE A 472 -9.84 -11.91 33.88
CA PHE A 472 -11.14 -12.41 34.32
C PHE A 472 -12.17 -11.31 34.60
N GLU A 473 -11.87 -10.05 34.30
CA GLU A 473 -12.87 -8.99 34.42
C GLU A 473 -14.07 -9.32 33.50
N PRO A 474 -15.33 -9.33 34.00
CA PRO A 474 -16.48 -9.85 33.26
C PRO A 474 -16.71 -9.24 31.87
N LYS A 475 -16.50 -7.93 31.68
CA LYS A 475 -16.67 -7.28 30.38
C LYS A 475 -15.56 -7.68 29.43
N PHE A 476 -14.31 -7.70 29.91
CA PHE A 476 -13.16 -8.13 29.12
C PHE A 476 -13.27 -9.61 28.70
N LEU A 477 -13.69 -10.48 29.63
CA LEU A 477 -13.95 -11.89 29.38
C LEU A 477 -15.02 -12.09 28.29
N LYS A 478 -16.13 -11.35 28.38
CA LYS A 478 -17.20 -11.41 27.37
C LYS A 478 -16.74 -10.90 26.01
N MET A 479 -15.94 -9.82 25.98
CA MET A 479 -15.39 -9.23 24.76
C MET A 479 -14.51 -10.24 24.02
N THR A 480 -13.57 -10.88 24.72
CA THR A 480 -12.66 -11.88 24.15
C THR A 480 -13.39 -13.16 23.71
N ASP A 481 -14.40 -13.64 24.46
CA ASP A 481 -15.25 -14.77 24.03
C ASP A 481 -16.05 -14.44 22.76
N THR A 482 -16.55 -13.21 22.66
CA THR A 482 -17.32 -12.76 21.51
C THR A 482 -16.43 -12.72 20.27
N GLU A 483 -15.21 -12.23 20.41
CA GLU A 483 -14.25 -12.17 19.32
C GLU A 483 -13.83 -13.56 18.85
N ALA A 484 -13.52 -14.48 19.76
CA ALA A 484 -13.16 -15.85 19.42
C ALA A 484 -14.29 -16.57 18.64
N LYS A 485 -15.55 -16.44 19.10
CA LYS A 485 -16.72 -17.01 18.39
C LYS A 485 -16.93 -16.35 17.03
N ARG A 486 -16.78 -15.03 16.95
CA ARG A 486 -16.89 -14.28 15.69
C ARG A 486 -15.87 -14.76 14.67
N MET A 487 -14.61 -14.98 15.06
CA MET A 487 -13.58 -15.46 14.14
C MET A 487 -13.91 -16.85 13.58
N VAL A 488 -14.53 -17.72 14.38
CA VAL A 488 -15.05 -19.01 13.89
C VAL A 488 -16.15 -18.76 12.85
N ASP A 489 -17.16 -17.95 13.16
CA ASP A 489 -18.30 -17.72 12.23
C ASP A 489 -17.87 -17.05 10.92
N VAL A 490 -16.88 -16.15 10.97
CA VAL A 490 -16.32 -15.45 9.82
C VAL A 490 -15.70 -16.42 8.81
N ILE A 491 -14.84 -17.33 9.27
CA ILE A 491 -14.16 -18.26 8.35
C ILE A 491 -15.11 -19.26 7.69
N HIS A 492 -16.27 -19.50 8.29
CA HIS A 492 -17.34 -20.34 7.75
C HIS A 492 -18.32 -19.56 6.87
N GLY A 493 -18.05 -18.27 6.59
CA GLY A 493 -18.92 -17.44 5.76
C GLY A 493 -20.30 -17.21 6.37
N ASN A 494 -20.39 -17.20 7.70
CA ASN A 494 -21.65 -17.11 8.44
C ASN A 494 -21.61 -16.00 9.50
N ALA A 495 -21.09 -14.82 9.14
CA ALA A 495 -21.01 -13.69 10.06
C ALA A 495 -21.48 -12.38 9.43
N VAL A 496 -22.19 -11.58 10.24
CA VAL A 496 -22.46 -10.16 9.97
C VAL A 496 -21.84 -9.37 11.12
N VAL A 497 -20.77 -8.64 10.82
CA VAL A 497 -20.05 -7.84 11.79
C VAL A 497 -20.43 -6.38 11.60
N LYS A 498 -20.96 -5.77 12.66
CA LYS A 498 -21.34 -4.36 12.66
C LYS A 498 -20.09 -3.48 12.67
N GLU A 499 -20.22 -2.32 12.06
CA GLU A 499 -19.17 -1.31 12.06
C GLU A 499 -18.85 -0.83 13.48
N VAL A 500 -17.57 -0.86 13.82
CA VAL A 500 -16.99 -0.30 15.04
C VAL A 500 -15.70 0.37 14.63
N VAL A 501 -15.49 1.61 15.07
CA VAL A 501 -14.29 2.39 14.75
C VAL A 501 -13.04 1.57 15.10
N GLY A 502 -12.12 1.45 14.15
CA GLY A 502 -10.88 0.68 14.33
C GLY A 502 -10.98 -0.81 14.02
N HIS A 503 -12.18 -1.36 13.72
CA HIS A 503 -12.38 -2.78 13.48
C HIS A 503 -13.02 -3.08 12.13
N ALA A 504 -12.60 -4.19 11.52
CA ALA A 504 -13.17 -4.66 10.27
C ALA A 504 -14.64 -5.03 10.46
N SER A 505 -15.44 -4.74 9.45
CA SER A 505 -16.89 -4.96 9.48
C SER A 505 -17.40 -5.41 8.11
N GLY A 506 -18.67 -5.80 8.07
CA GLY A 506 -19.34 -6.24 6.85
C GLY A 506 -19.99 -7.62 6.97
N THR A 507 -20.45 -8.12 5.83
CA THR A 507 -21.07 -9.44 5.70
C THR A 507 -20.06 -10.42 5.14
N TYR A 508 -19.71 -11.43 5.93
CA TYR A 508 -18.77 -12.48 5.57
C TYR A 508 -19.57 -13.67 5.07
N THR A 509 -19.54 -13.89 3.75
CA THR A 509 -20.30 -14.97 3.08
C THR A 509 -19.40 -16.03 2.44
N SER A 510 -18.10 -15.77 2.37
CA SER A 510 -17.11 -16.71 1.85
C SER A 510 -16.71 -17.73 2.90
N ASP A 511 -17.21 -18.97 2.76
CA ASP A 511 -16.70 -20.12 3.51
C ASP A 511 -15.29 -20.47 3.02
N VAL A 512 -14.29 -20.10 3.83
CA VAL A 512 -12.88 -20.43 3.65
C VAL A 512 -12.42 -21.51 4.62
N SER A 513 -13.31 -22.09 5.43
CA SER A 513 -12.99 -22.99 6.54
C SER A 513 -12.13 -24.19 6.14
N GLN A 514 -12.27 -24.65 4.89
CA GLN A 514 -11.48 -25.74 4.30
C GLN A 514 -10.00 -25.37 4.05
N TYR A 515 -9.71 -24.07 3.97
CA TYR A 515 -8.39 -23.48 3.80
C TYR A 515 -7.84 -22.92 5.12
N VAL A 516 -8.53 -23.08 6.26
CA VAL A 516 -8.00 -22.64 7.56
C VAL A 516 -7.26 -23.78 8.23
N SER A 517 -5.95 -23.61 8.45
CA SER A 517 -5.09 -24.61 9.08
C SER A 517 -5.06 -24.51 10.61
N ALA A 518 -5.24 -23.32 11.20
CA ALA A 518 -5.22 -23.15 12.65
C ALA A 518 -5.90 -21.86 13.11
N PHE A 519 -6.21 -21.79 14.40
CA PHE A 519 -6.45 -20.54 15.12
C PHE A 519 -5.26 -20.18 15.99
N VAL A 520 -4.95 -18.88 16.09
CA VAL A 520 -3.90 -18.36 16.97
C VAL A 520 -4.50 -17.23 17.82
N PHE A 521 -4.61 -17.45 19.12
CA PHE A 521 -5.28 -16.53 20.05
C PHE A 521 -4.30 -15.57 20.73
N GLY A 522 -4.66 -14.29 20.79
CA GLY A 522 -3.96 -13.31 21.63
C GLY A 522 -2.84 -12.54 20.93
N ILE A 523 -2.14 -11.78 21.76
CA ILE A 523 -1.13 -10.77 21.40
C ILE A 523 0.19 -11.08 22.12
N GLU A 524 1.19 -10.21 21.97
CA GLU A 524 2.37 -10.21 22.83
C GLU A 524 1.97 -9.70 24.22
N TRP A 525 2.18 -10.52 25.27
CA TRP A 525 1.60 -10.27 26.59
C TRP A 525 2.46 -9.34 27.42
N LEU A 526 1.85 -8.27 27.95
CA LEU A 526 2.47 -7.39 28.94
C LEU A 526 2.67 -8.13 30.28
N PRO A 527 3.93 -8.30 30.77
CA PRO A 527 4.24 -9.06 31.98
C PRO A 527 3.42 -8.62 33.21
N ASP A 528 3.27 -7.31 33.36
CA ASP A 528 2.58 -6.67 34.48
C ASP A 528 1.08 -7.02 34.56
N ALA A 529 0.43 -7.14 33.39
CA ALA A 529 -0.98 -7.52 33.29
C ALA A 529 -1.19 -9.03 33.56
N VAL A 530 -0.24 -9.87 33.13
CA VAL A 530 -0.20 -11.31 33.43
C VAL A 530 -0.05 -11.52 34.94
N ILE A 531 0.89 -10.83 35.59
CA ILE A 531 1.10 -10.88 37.04
C ILE A 531 -0.16 -10.41 37.79
N GLY A 532 -0.76 -9.30 37.36
CA GLY A 532 -2.01 -8.80 37.94
C GLY A 532 -3.12 -9.84 37.88
N THR A 533 -3.29 -10.51 36.73
CA THR A 533 -4.26 -11.58 36.53
C THR A 533 -3.97 -12.76 37.47
N ASN A 534 -2.72 -13.23 37.53
CA ASN A 534 -2.31 -14.35 38.37
C ASN A 534 -2.53 -14.06 39.86
N LYS A 535 -2.21 -12.84 40.33
CA LYS A 535 -2.38 -12.44 41.73
C LYS A 535 -3.86 -12.34 42.15
N LYS A 536 -4.73 -11.81 41.28
CA LYS A 536 -6.15 -11.60 41.57
C LYS A 536 -6.98 -12.89 41.52
N ASN A 537 -6.50 -13.93 40.84
CA ASN A 537 -7.25 -15.14 40.54
C ASN A 537 -6.54 -16.42 41.02
N LYS A 538 -5.83 -16.35 42.15
CA LYS A 538 -5.02 -17.46 42.67
C LYS A 538 -5.84 -18.76 42.80
N GLY A 539 -5.25 -19.85 42.30
CA GLY A 539 -5.84 -21.18 42.38
C GLY A 539 -6.93 -21.46 41.34
N LEU A 540 -7.30 -20.50 40.48
CA LEU A 540 -8.17 -20.82 39.34
C LEU A 540 -7.47 -21.80 38.40
N ARG A 541 -8.24 -22.77 37.95
CA ARG A 541 -7.86 -23.83 37.02
C ARG A 541 -8.95 -23.93 35.98
N TYR A 542 -8.57 -24.35 34.77
CA TYR A 542 -9.52 -24.60 33.71
C TYR A 542 -9.56 -26.10 33.37
N ASP A 543 -10.75 -26.68 33.45
CA ASP A 543 -11.06 -28.07 33.12
C ASP A 543 -12.18 -28.07 32.07
N GLY A 544 -11.78 -27.87 30.81
CA GLY A 544 -12.68 -27.79 29.66
C GLY A 544 -12.89 -29.13 28.98
N LYS A 545 -13.80 -29.16 28.00
CA LYS A 545 -14.13 -30.40 27.30
C LYS A 545 -13.05 -30.81 26.30
N TYR A 546 -12.43 -29.85 25.65
CA TYR A 546 -11.47 -30.01 24.55
C TYR A 546 -10.07 -29.53 24.95
N VAL A 547 -9.97 -28.50 25.76
CA VAL A 547 -8.71 -27.96 26.30
C VAL A 547 -8.80 -27.89 27.83
N THR A 548 -7.76 -28.35 28.50
CA THR A 548 -7.64 -28.35 29.96
C THR A 548 -6.28 -27.82 30.40
N THR A 549 -6.14 -27.48 31.67
CA THR A 549 -4.87 -27.11 32.29
C THR A 549 -4.29 -28.19 33.20
N THR A 550 -2.96 -28.20 33.35
CA THR A 550 -2.26 -29.01 34.36
C THR A 550 -2.47 -28.45 35.77
N LYS A 551 -1.96 -29.16 36.79
CA LYS A 551 -2.06 -28.71 38.19
C LYS A 551 -1.16 -27.51 38.47
N GLU A 552 -0.12 -27.32 37.68
CA GLU A 552 0.91 -26.30 37.82
C GLU A 552 0.53 -24.98 37.14
N ALA A 553 -0.50 -24.98 36.29
CA ALA A 553 -0.90 -23.85 35.47
C ALA A 553 -1.07 -22.53 36.24
N SER A 554 -0.78 -21.39 35.64
CA SER A 554 -1.14 -20.09 36.18
C SER A 554 -2.62 -19.77 35.93
N PRO A 555 -3.24 -18.87 36.70
CA PRO A 555 -4.59 -18.38 36.38
C PRO A 555 -4.67 -17.76 34.97
N PHE A 556 -3.62 -17.10 34.50
CA PHE A 556 -3.56 -16.56 33.14
C PHE A 556 -3.53 -17.67 32.08
N GLU A 557 -2.74 -18.72 32.26
CA GLU A 557 -2.77 -19.91 31.39
C GLU A 557 -4.16 -20.59 31.40
N SER A 558 -4.82 -20.62 32.56
CA SER A 558 -6.20 -21.11 32.69
C SER A 558 -7.20 -20.23 31.93
N TRP A 559 -6.98 -18.92 31.91
CA TRP A 559 -7.76 -18.00 31.10
C TRP A 559 -7.59 -18.29 29.61
N LEU A 560 -6.35 -18.44 29.12
CA LEU A 560 -6.04 -18.81 27.74
C LEU A 560 -6.73 -20.12 27.33
N ALA A 561 -6.54 -21.17 28.13
CA ALA A 561 -7.17 -22.48 27.91
C ALA A 561 -8.70 -22.36 27.76
N GLY A 562 -9.33 -21.54 28.59
CA GLY A 562 -10.77 -21.31 28.53
C GLY A 562 -11.27 -20.60 27.27
N ARG A 563 -10.48 -19.68 26.69
CA ARG A 563 -10.82 -19.05 25.40
C ARG A 563 -10.64 -20.04 24.25
N MET A 564 -9.57 -20.82 24.28
CA MET A 564 -9.27 -21.83 23.27
C MET A 564 -10.33 -22.95 23.25
N ASP A 565 -10.77 -23.41 24.43
CA ASP A 565 -11.85 -24.39 24.56
C ASP A 565 -13.18 -23.83 24.04
N ALA A 566 -13.53 -22.60 24.39
CA ALA A 566 -14.79 -21.97 23.97
C ALA A 566 -14.87 -21.79 22.45
N ALA A 567 -13.78 -21.40 21.79
CA ALA A 567 -13.70 -21.30 20.33
C ALA A 567 -13.87 -22.68 19.67
N THR A 568 -13.15 -23.68 20.19
CA THR A 568 -13.20 -25.07 19.71
C THR A 568 -14.60 -25.66 19.88
N GLN A 569 -15.22 -25.42 21.03
CA GLN A 569 -16.57 -25.87 21.33
C GLN A 569 -17.59 -25.25 20.37
N HIS A 570 -17.54 -23.93 20.18
CA HIS A 570 -18.44 -23.23 19.26
C HIS A 570 -18.35 -23.79 17.84
N GLU A 571 -17.13 -24.07 17.38
CA GLU A 571 -16.95 -24.64 16.04
C GLU A 571 -17.51 -26.06 15.91
N LEU A 572 -17.21 -26.93 16.88
CA LEU A 572 -17.69 -28.31 16.87
C LEU A 572 -19.22 -28.37 17.00
N ASP A 573 -19.80 -27.54 17.85
CA ASP A 573 -21.24 -27.52 18.10
C ASP A 573 -22.01 -26.98 16.89
N THR A 574 -21.49 -25.94 16.23
CA THR A 574 -22.16 -25.26 15.11
C THR A 574 -21.85 -25.88 13.74
N TYR A 575 -20.57 -26.17 13.45
CA TYR A 575 -20.09 -26.54 12.11
C TYR A 575 -19.57 -27.97 11.99
N LYS A 576 -19.48 -28.71 13.12
CA LYS A 576 -18.95 -30.09 13.18
C LYS A 576 -17.53 -30.19 12.59
N THR A 577 -16.76 -29.12 12.75
CA THR A 577 -15.40 -28.95 12.22
C THR A 577 -14.44 -28.70 13.38
N THR A 578 -13.17 -29.07 13.21
CA THR A 578 -12.12 -28.83 14.19
C THR A 578 -10.76 -28.68 13.53
N ARG A 579 -9.86 -27.93 14.17
CA ARG A 579 -8.50 -27.63 13.72
C ARG A 579 -7.62 -27.32 14.94
N PRO A 580 -6.28 -27.32 14.82
CA PRO A 580 -5.40 -26.98 15.91
C PRO A 580 -5.57 -25.52 16.32
N ILE A 581 -5.33 -25.25 17.61
CA ILE A 581 -5.39 -23.92 18.20
C ILE A 581 -4.18 -23.68 19.10
N ALA A 582 -3.63 -22.47 19.05
CA ALA A 582 -2.55 -22.00 19.90
C ALA A 582 -2.89 -20.63 20.51
N ALA A 583 -2.08 -20.20 21.47
CA ALA A 583 -1.99 -18.81 21.87
C ALA A 583 -0.65 -18.21 21.41
N THR A 584 -0.62 -16.91 21.11
CA THR A 584 0.60 -16.15 20.84
C THR A 584 1.41 -16.01 22.14
N ASN A 585 2.73 -16.13 22.07
CA ASN A 585 3.67 -15.69 23.11
C ASN A 585 4.93 -15.11 22.44
N TRP A 586 5.86 -14.60 23.25
CA TRP A 586 7.11 -13.98 22.83
C TRP A 586 8.16 -14.16 23.95
N PRO A 587 9.47 -14.04 23.66
CA PRO A 587 10.54 -14.40 24.59
C PRO A 587 10.43 -13.72 25.97
N THR A 588 9.95 -12.48 26.05
CA THR A 588 9.75 -11.72 27.30
C THR A 588 8.87 -12.42 28.35
N THR A 589 7.99 -13.32 27.92
CA THR A 589 7.15 -14.14 28.83
C THR A 589 7.27 -15.63 28.52
N ASP A 590 8.43 -16.05 28.03
CA ASP A 590 8.70 -17.46 27.77
C ASP A 590 8.90 -18.28 29.08
N PRO A 591 8.92 -19.62 29.00
CA PRO A 591 8.96 -20.48 30.18
C PRO A 591 10.39 -20.85 30.63
N LEU A 592 11.42 -20.33 29.96
CA LEU A 592 12.81 -20.49 30.38
C LEU A 592 13.11 -19.51 31.52
N SER A 593 14.29 -19.68 32.13
CA SER A 593 14.80 -18.74 33.13
C SER A 593 16.04 -18.08 32.58
N HIS A 594 16.11 -16.76 32.70
CA HIS A 594 17.15 -15.90 32.13
C HIS A 594 17.89 -15.13 33.22
N PRO A 595 18.73 -15.81 34.03
CA PRO A 595 19.38 -15.19 35.18
C PRO A 595 20.41 -14.11 34.83
N GLU A 596 20.83 -14.01 33.56
CA GLU A 596 21.73 -12.94 33.10
C GLU A 596 20.96 -11.74 32.53
N GLU A 597 19.63 -11.85 32.36
CA GLU A 597 18.79 -10.75 31.91
C GLU A 597 18.74 -9.64 32.98
N VAL A 598 19.11 -8.44 32.58
CA VAL A 598 19.24 -7.28 33.46
C VAL A 598 17.98 -6.41 33.43
N GLU A 599 17.14 -6.57 32.41
CA GLU A 599 15.84 -5.92 32.31
C GLU A 599 14.80 -6.79 32.99
N GLU A 600 14.50 -6.50 34.26
CA GLU A 600 13.58 -7.31 35.08
C GLU A 600 12.24 -7.59 34.39
N GLU A 601 11.73 -6.64 33.60
CA GLU A 601 10.48 -6.80 32.83
C GLU A 601 10.55 -7.93 31.77
N GLN A 602 11.75 -8.24 31.25
CA GLN A 602 11.98 -9.24 30.19
C GLN A 602 12.03 -10.69 30.70
N ASP A 603 12.12 -10.92 32.02
CA ASP A 603 12.06 -12.25 32.65
C ASP A 603 11.16 -12.20 33.92
N LEU A 604 10.14 -11.32 33.92
CA LEU A 604 9.34 -11.03 35.12
C LEU A 604 8.30 -12.11 35.44
N VAL A 605 7.78 -12.77 34.39
CA VAL A 605 6.73 -13.78 34.50
C VAL A 605 6.75 -14.71 33.30
N SER A 606 6.59 -16.00 33.56
CA SER A 606 6.50 -17.02 32.51
C SER A 606 5.06 -17.36 32.17
N ILE A 607 4.82 -17.64 30.89
CA ILE A 607 3.62 -18.30 30.38
C ILE A 607 4.07 -19.64 29.76
N ASP A 608 3.77 -20.75 30.42
CA ASP A 608 4.15 -22.08 29.95
C ASP A 608 3.00 -22.78 29.23
N PHE A 609 3.13 -22.91 27.91
CA PHE A 609 2.16 -23.61 27.08
C PHE A 609 2.09 -25.12 27.33
N ASN A 610 3.10 -25.76 27.92
CA ASN A 610 3.01 -27.16 28.33
C ASN A 610 1.94 -27.39 29.42
N HIS A 611 1.55 -26.34 30.13
CA HIS A 611 0.43 -26.39 31.08
C HIS A 611 -0.94 -26.42 30.41
N ILE A 612 -1.05 -26.14 29.11
CA ILE A 612 -2.31 -26.17 28.34
C ILE A 612 -2.32 -27.45 27.50
N GLN A 613 -3.30 -28.33 27.74
CA GLN A 613 -3.35 -29.67 27.15
C GLN A 613 -4.65 -29.91 26.39
N ALA A 614 -4.53 -30.57 25.23
CA ALA A 614 -5.69 -31.09 24.52
C ALA A 614 -6.24 -32.33 25.23
N THR A 615 -7.55 -32.40 25.41
CA THR A 615 -8.20 -33.61 25.92
C THR A 615 -8.31 -34.66 24.80
N LYS A 616 -8.65 -35.89 25.16
CA LYS A 616 -8.95 -36.97 24.19
C LYS A 616 -10.08 -36.62 23.23
N ASP A 617 -10.97 -35.68 23.60
CA ASP A 617 -12.12 -35.28 22.80
C ASP A 617 -11.78 -34.17 21.80
N PHE A 618 -10.55 -33.65 21.81
CA PHE A 618 -10.09 -32.63 20.88
C PHE A 618 -9.19 -33.20 19.79
N ALA A 619 -9.77 -33.47 18.63
CA ALA A 619 -9.03 -33.99 17.47
C ALA A 619 -8.04 -33.00 16.85
N GLY A 620 -8.28 -31.69 17.00
CA GLY A 620 -7.43 -30.63 16.45
C GLY A 620 -6.13 -30.46 17.22
N GLY A 621 -6.15 -30.59 18.55
CA GLY A 621 -4.97 -30.47 19.40
C GLY A 621 -4.48 -29.04 19.62
N VAL A 622 -3.45 -28.89 20.47
CA VAL A 622 -2.81 -27.61 20.79
C VAL A 622 -1.35 -27.58 20.32
N PHE A 623 -0.84 -26.39 20.03
CA PHE A 623 0.57 -26.17 19.67
C PHE A 623 1.07 -24.85 20.27
N ALA A 624 2.39 -24.67 20.30
CA ALA A 624 3.04 -23.48 20.82
C ALA A 624 3.37 -22.49 19.69
N SER A 625 3.07 -21.21 19.88
CA SER A 625 3.26 -20.16 18.87
C SER A 625 4.05 -18.99 19.46
N TYR A 626 5.23 -18.69 18.91
CA TYR A 626 6.10 -17.62 19.42
C TYR A 626 6.56 -16.64 18.36
N HIS A 627 6.57 -15.35 18.68
CA HIS A 627 7.25 -14.31 17.91
C HIS A 627 8.70 -14.24 18.36
N ILE A 628 9.67 -14.65 17.53
CA ILE A 628 11.08 -14.76 17.95
C ILE A 628 11.97 -14.02 16.96
N TYR A 629 12.60 -12.95 17.46
CA TYR A 629 13.55 -12.13 16.72
C TYR A 629 14.97 -12.31 17.28
N PRO A 630 16.03 -12.19 16.46
CA PRO A 630 17.39 -12.44 16.91
C PRO A 630 17.99 -11.33 17.79
N TYR A 631 17.40 -10.13 17.77
CA TYR A 631 17.93 -8.92 18.39
C TYR A 631 17.22 -8.50 19.69
N TYR A 632 16.09 -9.14 20.02
CA TYR A 632 15.29 -8.76 21.19
C TYR A 632 14.51 -9.97 21.74
N PRO A 633 14.46 -10.16 23.07
CA PRO A 633 15.17 -9.41 24.13
C PRO A 633 16.68 -9.63 24.10
N SER A 634 17.40 -8.88 24.95
CA SER A 634 18.88 -8.89 24.96
C SER A 634 19.45 -10.27 25.33
N PHE A 635 18.78 -11.04 26.20
CA PHE A 635 19.24 -12.37 26.60
C PHE A 635 19.47 -13.34 25.42
N ILE A 636 18.75 -13.22 24.29
CA ILE A 636 18.96 -14.08 23.11
C ILE A 636 20.40 -13.93 22.59
N LYS A 637 20.93 -12.71 22.65
CA LYS A 637 22.31 -12.42 22.26
C LYS A 637 23.28 -12.66 23.42
N GLU A 638 22.92 -12.25 24.62
CA GLU A 638 23.83 -12.20 25.77
C GLU A 638 24.07 -13.60 26.36
N GLU A 639 23.02 -14.38 26.63
CA GLU A 639 23.12 -15.71 27.27
C GLU A 639 23.43 -16.82 26.25
N PHE A 640 22.84 -16.74 25.06
CA PHE A 640 23.01 -17.76 24.03
C PHE A 640 24.16 -17.45 23.09
N GLY A 641 24.77 -16.27 23.12
CA GLY A 641 25.94 -15.90 22.33
C GLY A 641 27.23 -16.54 22.83
N ARG A 642 28.18 -16.77 21.93
CA ARG A 642 29.51 -17.32 22.23
C ARG A 642 30.60 -16.53 21.52
N LYS A 643 31.77 -16.46 22.15
CA LYS A 643 32.95 -15.86 21.53
C LYS A 643 33.31 -16.62 20.26
N GLY A 644 33.32 -15.91 19.12
CA GLY A 644 33.66 -16.48 17.81
C GLY A 644 32.45 -16.85 16.95
N ASP A 645 31.22 -16.66 17.43
CA ASP A 645 30.04 -16.70 16.56
C ASP A 645 30.18 -15.64 15.45
N THR A 646 29.67 -15.95 14.25
CA THR A 646 29.77 -15.06 13.08
C THR A 646 28.44 -14.82 12.38
N GLY A 647 27.36 -15.44 12.83
CA GLY A 647 26.02 -15.27 12.28
C GLY A 647 24.94 -15.38 13.37
N SER A 648 23.91 -16.16 13.08
CA SER A 648 22.70 -16.32 13.91
C SER A 648 22.78 -17.46 14.94
N GLU A 649 23.98 -17.90 15.33
CA GLU A 649 24.14 -19.09 16.16
C GLU A 649 23.49 -18.94 17.55
N SER A 650 23.42 -17.73 18.10
CA SER A 650 22.71 -17.46 19.36
C SER A 650 21.20 -17.69 19.22
N TYR A 651 20.61 -17.21 18.12
CA TYR A 651 19.22 -17.46 17.76
C TYR A 651 18.93 -18.96 17.60
N SER A 652 19.77 -19.69 16.84
CA SER A 652 19.63 -21.14 16.68
C SER A 652 19.71 -21.91 18.01
N ARG A 653 20.60 -21.50 18.92
CA ARG A 653 20.71 -22.11 20.26
C ARG A 653 19.50 -21.82 21.15
N TYR A 654 18.97 -20.60 21.11
CA TYR A 654 17.71 -20.26 21.79
C TYR A 654 16.55 -21.09 21.26
N LEU A 655 16.39 -21.14 19.93
CA LEU A 655 15.39 -21.99 19.27
C LEU A 655 15.51 -23.46 19.70
N LYS A 656 16.72 -24.02 19.71
CA LYS A 656 16.94 -25.40 20.17
C LYS A 656 16.50 -25.59 21.62
N ARG A 657 16.79 -24.63 22.50
CA ARG A 657 16.40 -24.68 23.91
C ARG A 657 14.88 -24.65 24.08
N MET A 658 14.18 -23.80 23.34
CA MET A 658 12.71 -23.76 23.30
C MET A 658 12.11 -25.05 22.75
N LYS A 659 12.69 -25.63 21.68
CA LYS A 659 12.22 -26.90 21.12
C LYS A 659 12.42 -28.07 22.09
N ASP A 660 13.50 -28.08 22.85
CA ASP A 660 13.76 -29.11 23.87
C ASP A 660 12.86 -28.98 25.11
N TYR A 661 12.32 -27.78 25.35
CA TYR A 661 11.42 -27.51 26.46
C TYR A 661 9.97 -27.94 26.18
N HIS A 662 9.51 -27.78 24.94
CA HIS A 662 8.11 -28.01 24.57
C HIS A 662 7.80 -29.46 24.16
N ASP A 663 6.73 -30.02 24.75
CA ASP A 663 6.21 -31.36 24.44
C ASP A 663 5.21 -31.38 23.26
N MET A 664 5.13 -30.28 22.52
CA MET A 664 4.19 -30.07 21.42
C MET A 664 4.88 -29.41 20.21
N PRO A 665 4.22 -29.33 19.04
CA PRO A 665 4.77 -28.59 17.91
C PRO A 665 5.01 -27.12 18.28
N LEU A 666 6.20 -26.62 17.99
CA LEU A 666 6.62 -25.25 18.24
C LEU A 666 6.72 -24.48 16.92
N LEU A 667 5.83 -23.51 16.71
CA LEU A 667 5.81 -22.64 15.55
C LEU A 667 6.50 -21.31 15.88
N VAL A 668 7.47 -20.92 15.06
CA VAL A 668 7.98 -19.55 15.05
C VAL A 668 7.01 -18.71 14.22
N SER A 669 6.01 -18.14 14.88
CA SER A 669 4.91 -17.43 14.23
C SER A 669 5.26 -16.03 13.76
N GLU A 670 6.41 -15.51 14.19
CA GLU A 670 7.07 -14.36 13.58
C GLU A 670 8.58 -14.48 13.66
N PHE A 671 9.25 -14.15 12.56
CA PHE A 671 10.68 -13.85 12.51
C PHE A 671 10.94 -12.89 11.34
N GLY A 672 11.96 -12.05 11.47
CA GLY A 672 12.28 -11.08 10.42
C GLY A 672 13.44 -10.17 10.81
N ILE A 673 13.89 -9.39 9.83
CA ILE A 673 14.83 -8.27 9.97
C ILE A 673 14.24 -7.13 9.13
N PRO A 674 14.16 -5.88 9.63
CA PRO A 674 13.69 -4.77 8.82
C PRO A 674 14.79 -4.19 7.94
N SER A 675 14.45 -3.79 6.72
CA SER A 675 15.33 -3.01 5.84
C SER A 675 15.07 -1.51 6.04
N SER A 676 15.80 -0.85 6.93
CA SER A 676 15.61 0.59 7.20
C SER A 676 16.93 1.33 7.15
N ARG A 677 16.85 2.66 7.00
CA ARG A 677 18.01 3.55 7.10
C ARG A 677 18.40 3.77 8.57
N GLY A 678 17.41 3.99 9.44
CA GLY A 678 17.59 4.10 10.89
C GLY A 678 17.80 2.75 11.58
N LYS A 679 18.14 2.79 12.87
CA LYS A 679 18.42 1.59 13.69
C LYS A 679 17.67 1.64 15.01
N THR A 680 17.18 0.50 15.48
CA THR A 680 16.42 0.37 16.74
C THR A 680 17.12 -0.48 17.78
N HIS A 681 17.63 -1.66 17.43
CA HIS A 681 18.38 -2.54 18.34
C HIS A 681 19.61 -3.15 17.67
N LEU A 682 20.65 -3.42 18.46
CA LEU A 682 21.84 -4.15 18.02
C LEU A 682 21.65 -5.66 18.22
N GLY A 683 21.60 -6.40 17.13
CA GLY A 683 21.54 -7.85 17.14
C GLY A 683 22.92 -8.51 17.27
N PRO A 684 22.96 -9.85 17.24
CA PRO A 684 24.19 -10.60 17.09
C PRO A 684 24.71 -10.47 15.65
N ASN A 685 26.00 -10.20 15.46
CA ASN A 685 26.71 -10.35 14.17
C ASN A 685 26.03 -9.71 12.94
N GLY A 686 25.38 -8.54 13.11
CA GLY A 686 24.73 -7.81 12.02
C GLY A 686 23.25 -8.16 11.79
N PHE A 687 22.65 -9.04 12.59
CA PHE A 687 21.19 -9.28 12.65
C PHE A 687 20.49 -8.16 13.43
N ASP A 688 20.82 -6.91 13.12
CA ASP A 688 20.29 -5.71 13.79
C ASP A 688 18.82 -5.47 13.44
N GLN A 689 18.07 -4.83 14.33
CA GLN A 689 16.76 -4.27 13.99
C GLN A 689 16.98 -2.92 13.30
N GLY A 690 17.21 -2.97 11.99
CA GLY A 690 17.37 -1.81 11.13
C GLY A 690 18.82 -1.50 10.76
N HIS A 691 19.01 -0.51 9.89
CA HIS A 691 20.27 -0.20 9.20
C HIS A 691 20.80 -1.41 8.41
N VAL A 692 19.89 -2.07 7.70
CA VAL A 692 20.14 -3.24 6.86
C VAL A 692 19.60 -2.91 5.47
N SER A 693 20.39 -3.13 4.41
CA SER A 693 19.91 -2.96 3.04
C SER A 693 18.88 -4.03 2.68
N GLU A 694 17.99 -3.76 1.74
CA GLU A 694 16.97 -4.74 1.31
C GLU A 694 17.59 -6.05 0.77
N GLU A 695 18.77 -5.97 0.14
CA GLU A 695 19.51 -7.17 -0.30
C GLU A 695 19.99 -8.01 0.90
N ASN A 696 20.56 -7.35 1.92
CA ASN A 696 21.05 -8.06 3.10
C ASN A 696 19.91 -8.56 3.98
N GLN A 697 18.78 -7.85 4.02
CA GLN A 697 17.55 -8.32 4.65
C GLN A 697 17.19 -9.73 4.15
N GLY A 698 17.19 -9.93 2.83
CA GLY A 698 16.92 -11.23 2.22
C GLY A 698 17.84 -12.34 2.73
N LYS A 699 19.15 -12.07 2.77
CA LYS A 699 20.16 -13.04 3.22
C LYS A 699 19.99 -13.40 4.70
N LEU A 700 19.77 -12.40 5.55
CA LEU A 700 19.62 -12.59 7.00
C LEU A 700 18.32 -13.34 7.32
N VAL A 701 17.18 -12.95 6.71
CA VAL A 701 15.89 -13.63 6.92
C VAL A 701 15.94 -15.07 6.44
N ALA A 702 16.55 -15.35 5.29
CA ALA A 702 16.74 -16.72 4.80
C ALA A 702 17.60 -17.55 5.76
N LYS A 703 18.63 -16.95 6.39
CA LYS A 703 19.43 -17.63 7.40
C LYS A 703 18.63 -17.95 8.67
N LEU A 704 17.80 -17.03 9.16
CA LEU A 704 16.89 -17.32 10.29
C LEU A 704 15.92 -18.46 9.94
N TYR A 705 15.36 -18.45 8.72
CA TYR A 705 14.51 -19.55 8.25
C TYR A 705 15.25 -20.89 8.24
N GLN A 706 16.51 -20.91 7.81
CA GLN A 706 17.34 -22.11 7.86
C GLN A 706 17.53 -22.62 9.30
N ASP A 707 17.75 -21.73 10.27
CA ASP A 707 17.88 -22.13 11.67
C ASP A 707 16.57 -22.73 12.23
N ILE A 708 15.42 -22.18 11.83
CA ILE A 708 14.08 -22.72 12.17
C ILE A 708 13.91 -24.15 11.62
N VAL A 709 14.36 -24.37 10.38
CA VAL A 709 14.36 -25.69 9.72
C VAL A 709 15.28 -26.66 10.46
N GLU A 710 16.52 -26.27 10.72
CA GLU A 710 17.57 -27.12 11.33
C GLU A 710 17.25 -27.49 12.80
N THR A 711 16.59 -26.58 13.52
CA THR A 711 16.13 -26.82 14.90
C THR A 711 14.83 -27.62 14.99
N LYS A 712 14.25 -28.02 13.84
CA LYS A 712 13.06 -28.89 13.74
C LYS A 712 11.81 -28.27 14.37
N MET A 713 11.62 -26.98 14.14
CA MET A 713 10.36 -26.30 14.46
C MET A 713 9.21 -26.81 13.56
N ALA A 714 7.98 -26.53 13.96
CA ALA A 714 6.77 -26.79 13.15
C ALA A 714 6.71 -25.90 11.90
N GLY A 715 7.48 -24.82 11.87
CA GLY A 715 7.69 -23.96 10.71
C GLY A 715 7.98 -22.52 11.11
N GLY A 716 7.96 -21.64 10.10
CA GLY A 716 8.24 -20.22 10.25
C GLY A 716 7.28 -19.36 9.42
N LEU A 717 6.86 -18.24 10.00
CA LEU A 717 6.10 -17.18 9.35
C LEU A 717 6.95 -15.90 9.29
N VAL A 718 7.36 -15.50 8.08
CA VAL A 718 8.14 -14.26 7.87
C VAL A 718 7.27 -13.07 8.24
N PHE A 719 7.78 -12.19 9.09
CA PHE A 719 7.21 -10.88 9.38
C PHE A 719 7.88 -9.87 8.43
N ILE A 720 7.21 -9.34 7.40
CA ILE A 720 5.78 -9.47 7.00
C ILE A 720 5.65 -9.40 5.46
N TRP A 721 4.46 -9.59 4.89
CA TRP A 721 4.23 -9.42 3.44
C TRP A 721 4.53 -8.00 2.94
N GLN A 722 3.88 -6.96 3.47
CA GLN A 722 4.02 -5.57 3.01
C GLN A 722 4.57 -4.63 4.09
N ASP A 723 5.30 -3.60 3.69
CA ASP A 723 5.72 -2.51 4.58
C ASP A 723 4.50 -1.85 5.23
N GLU A 724 4.65 -1.31 6.44
CA GLU A 724 3.51 -0.72 7.18
C GLU A 724 3.90 0.65 7.75
N TRP A 725 3.65 1.72 7.00
CA TRP A 725 4.07 3.08 7.34
C TRP A 725 3.45 3.61 8.64
N PHE A 726 2.33 3.05 9.09
CA PHE A 726 1.75 3.45 10.38
C PHE A 726 2.57 2.95 11.58
N LYS A 727 3.46 1.97 11.40
CA LYS A 727 4.21 1.40 12.51
C LYS A 727 5.21 2.40 13.10
N ARG A 728 5.61 2.11 14.34
CA ARG A 728 6.43 2.99 15.17
C ARG A 728 7.45 2.18 15.97
N THR A 729 8.61 2.77 16.25
CA THR A 729 9.61 2.21 17.17
C THR A 729 9.74 3.11 18.39
N TRP A 730 10.05 2.50 19.54
CA TRP A 730 10.17 3.21 20.82
C TRP A 730 11.19 4.37 20.80
N ASN A 731 12.17 4.34 19.90
CA ASN A 731 13.23 5.34 19.80
C ASN A 731 12.95 6.48 18.82
N THR A 732 11.83 6.44 18.07
CA THR A 732 11.42 7.51 17.13
C THR A 732 9.97 7.96 17.30
N MET A 733 9.12 7.19 17.98
CA MET A 733 7.67 7.44 18.06
C MET A 733 7.26 8.75 18.72
N ASP A 734 8.15 9.38 19.49
CA ASP A 734 7.91 10.66 20.15
C ASP A 734 8.22 11.87 19.24
N TYR A 735 8.72 11.62 18.02
CA TYR A 735 9.20 12.66 17.09
C TYR A 735 8.34 12.79 15.82
N ASP A 736 7.23 12.06 15.70
CA ASP A 736 6.27 12.18 14.62
C ASP A 736 4.85 12.54 15.12
N ASP A 737 3.91 12.80 14.20
CA ASP A 737 2.48 12.93 14.54
C ASP A 737 1.79 11.56 14.47
N ALA A 738 1.33 11.09 15.63
CA ALA A 738 0.65 9.81 15.77
C ALA A 738 -0.66 9.70 14.96
N ASN A 739 -1.28 10.81 14.57
CA ASN A 739 -2.54 10.86 13.83
C ASN A 739 -2.36 10.88 12.31
N THR A 740 -1.14 11.05 11.81
CA THR A 740 -0.85 11.17 10.37
C THR A 740 0.35 10.37 9.90
N ARG A 741 1.03 9.66 10.80
CA ARG A 741 2.15 8.76 10.49
C ARG A 741 1.97 7.84 9.26
N PRO A 742 0.78 7.34 8.87
CA PRO A 742 0.68 6.50 7.67
C PRO A 742 0.88 7.29 6.37
N ARG A 743 0.81 8.62 6.40
CA ARG A 743 0.85 9.48 5.20
C ARG A 743 2.25 9.63 4.63
N TRP A 744 3.30 9.20 5.32
CA TRP A 744 4.67 9.40 4.87
C TRP A 744 5.54 8.24 5.36
N SER A 745 6.65 7.98 4.66
CA SER A 745 7.54 6.87 4.98
C SER A 745 8.71 7.36 5.82
N ASN A 746 8.71 7.01 7.10
CA ASN A 746 9.80 7.34 7.99
C ASN A 746 10.88 6.26 7.96
N VAL A 747 11.84 6.41 7.05
CA VAL A 747 12.96 5.47 6.88
C VAL A 747 13.91 5.38 8.08
N GLN A 748 13.75 6.27 9.07
CA GLN A 748 14.45 6.18 10.37
C GLN A 748 13.77 5.21 11.35
N THR A 749 12.51 4.82 11.09
CA THR A 749 11.72 3.90 11.92
C THR A 749 11.76 2.50 11.34
N SER A 750 12.49 1.60 12.00
CA SER A 750 12.73 0.24 11.51
C SER A 750 11.44 -0.57 11.31
N GLU A 751 10.44 -0.39 12.17
CA GLU A 751 9.18 -1.13 12.11
C GLU A 751 8.35 -0.88 10.85
N GLN A 752 8.60 0.20 10.11
CA GLN A 752 7.87 0.46 8.85
C GLN A 752 8.32 -0.44 7.70
N HIS A 753 9.52 -1.05 7.79
CA HIS A 753 10.20 -1.63 6.63
C HIS A 753 10.54 -3.13 6.75
N PHE A 754 9.65 -3.92 7.35
CA PHE A 754 9.78 -5.39 7.41
C PHE A 754 9.28 -6.10 6.14
N GLY A 755 8.47 -5.44 5.32
CA GLY A 755 7.75 -6.05 4.23
C GLY A 755 8.67 -6.63 3.15
N MET A 756 8.26 -7.75 2.57
CA MET A 756 8.82 -8.25 1.30
C MET A 756 8.31 -7.46 0.09
N LEU A 757 7.18 -6.78 0.25
CA LEU A 757 6.61 -5.80 -0.65
C LEU A 757 6.80 -4.40 -0.03
N GLY A 758 7.57 -3.56 -0.71
CA GLY A 758 7.73 -2.15 -0.36
C GLY A 758 6.77 -1.26 -1.15
N PHE A 759 6.63 -0.03 -0.67
CA PHE A 759 5.89 1.03 -1.34
C PHE A 759 6.90 2.10 -1.75
N LEU A 760 7.37 2.03 -2.99
CA LEU A 760 8.38 2.92 -3.52
C LEU A 760 7.73 4.13 -4.19
N ARG A 761 8.19 5.31 -3.80
CA ARG A 761 8.25 6.47 -4.68
C ARG A 761 9.66 7.03 -4.55
N ALA A 762 10.31 7.20 -5.68
CA ALA A 762 11.61 7.85 -5.78
C ALA A 762 11.58 8.63 -7.09
N ASP A 763 11.12 9.87 -7.01
CA ASP A 763 11.10 10.77 -8.17
C ASP A 763 12.54 11.05 -8.63
N ILE A 764 13.51 10.97 -7.70
CA ILE A 764 14.95 11.12 -7.92
C ILE A 764 15.68 9.84 -7.49
N THR A 765 16.55 9.32 -8.36
CA THR A 765 17.44 8.19 -8.06
C THR A 765 18.85 8.70 -7.78
N ILE A 766 19.44 8.32 -6.64
CA ILE A 766 20.77 8.81 -6.22
C ILE A 766 21.90 8.08 -6.97
N ASP A 767 21.99 8.23 -8.30
CA ASP A 767 22.97 7.56 -9.16
C ASP A 767 24.04 8.50 -9.80
N GLY A 768 23.92 9.79 -9.48
CA GLY A 768 24.75 10.87 -9.97
C GLY A 768 24.50 11.22 -11.44
N LYS A 769 23.33 10.90 -11.99
CA LYS A 769 22.88 11.30 -13.33
C LYS A 769 21.73 12.29 -13.21
N MET A 770 21.73 13.33 -14.04
CA MET A 770 20.80 14.45 -13.91
C MET A 770 19.52 14.28 -14.75
N ASP A 771 19.21 13.06 -15.20
CA ASP A 771 18.14 12.82 -16.16
C ASP A 771 16.74 13.00 -15.55
N ASP A 772 16.59 12.63 -14.28
CA ASP A 772 15.40 12.81 -13.43
C ASP A 772 15.24 14.25 -12.93
N TRP A 773 16.31 15.04 -12.84
CA TRP A 773 16.26 16.48 -12.56
C TRP A 773 15.84 17.35 -13.76
N LYS A 774 15.49 16.79 -14.90
CA LYS A 774 15.02 17.58 -16.06
C LYS A 774 13.72 18.31 -15.72
N GLY A 775 13.69 19.62 -15.94
CA GLY A 775 12.53 20.47 -15.66
C GLY A 775 12.57 21.17 -14.29
N TYR A 776 13.46 20.76 -13.38
CA TYR A 776 13.65 21.42 -12.10
C TYR A 776 14.50 22.70 -12.26
N ALA A 777 14.07 23.77 -11.61
CA ALA A 777 14.83 25.02 -11.52
C ALA A 777 15.68 25.04 -10.24
N PRO A 778 16.87 25.67 -10.25
CA PRO A 778 17.67 25.80 -9.04
C PRO A 778 16.97 26.74 -8.05
N VAL A 779 16.96 26.36 -6.77
CA VAL A 779 16.47 27.21 -5.67
C VAL A 779 17.49 28.29 -5.31
N ALA A 780 18.78 28.02 -5.50
CA ALA A 780 19.86 28.98 -5.31
C ALA A 780 20.93 28.78 -6.39
N LYS A 781 21.52 29.86 -6.90
CA LYS A 781 22.59 29.79 -7.90
C LYS A 781 23.49 31.02 -7.92
N ASN A 782 24.73 30.82 -8.36
CA ASN A 782 25.63 31.87 -8.82
C ASN A 782 26.30 31.42 -10.13
N ASP A 783 27.31 32.15 -10.61
CA ASP A 783 27.99 31.84 -11.89
C ASP A 783 28.66 30.46 -11.92
N ASP A 784 28.93 29.87 -10.76
CA ASP A 784 29.79 28.71 -10.60
C ASP A 784 29.07 27.49 -10.02
N GLN A 785 27.89 27.69 -9.45
CA GLN A 785 27.23 26.74 -8.56
C GLN A 785 25.72 26.87 -8.64
N ALA A 786 25.03 25.75 -8.46
CA ALA A 786 23.57 25.73 -8.33
C ALA A 786 23.14 24.66 -7.34
N ILE A 787 22.10 24.97 -6.57
CA ILE A 787 21.44 24.06 -5.65
C ILE A 787 20.00 23.87 -6.14
N TYR A 788 19.57 22.62 -6.19
CA TYR A 788 18.22 22.22 -6.56
C TYR A 788 17.61 21.42 -5.41
N MET A 789 16.31 21.55 -5.22
CA MET A 789 15.58 20.84 -4.18
C MET A 789 14.26 20.32 -4.73
N THR A 790 13.91 19.10 -4.33
CA THR A 790 12.58 18.50 -4.49
C THR A 790 12.35 17.49 -3.37
N SER A 791 11.20 16.85 -3.29
CA SER A 791 10.88 15.93 -2.19
C SER A 791 9.79 14.94 -2.56
N ASP A 792 9.73 13.85 -1.81
CA ASP A 792 8.64 12.88 -1.82
C ASP A 792 8.17 12.56 -0.39
N GLU A 793 7.38 11.51 -0.24
CA GLU A 793 6.82 11.05 1.03
C GLU A 793 7.87 10.55 2.03
N ALA A 794 9.14 10.37 1.64
CA ALA A 794 10.20 9.85 2.50
C ALA A 794 11.38 10.82 2.69
N TYR A 795 11.70 11.61 1.66
CA TYR A 795 12.93 12.38 1.59
C TYR A 795 12.76 13.80 1.06
N LEU A 796 13.65 14.68 1.53
CA LEU A 796 14.08 15.86 0.80
C LEU A 796 15.27 15.50 -0.09
N TYR A 797 15.17 15.75 -1.40
CA TYR A 797 16.26 15.59 -2.35
C TYR A 797 16.99 16.91 -2.57
N VAL A 798 18.31 16.87 -2.62
CA VAL A 798 19.17 18.02 -2.91
C VAL A 798 20.16 17.64 -4.00
N ARG A 799 20.23 18.47 -5.04
CA ARG A 799 21.30 18.39 -6.05
C ARG A 799 22.20 19.61 -5.94
N ILE A 800 23.50 19.37 -6.04
CA ILE A 800 24.57 20.36 -5.95
C ILE A 800 25.40 20.29 -7.22
N ASP A 801 25.33 21.35 -8.02
CA ASP A 801 26.19 21.55 -9.18
C ASP A 801 27.38 22.44 -8.80
N ARG A 802 28.59 21.98 -9.11
CA ARG A 802 29.86 22.69 -8.83
C ARG A 802 30.88 22.50 -9.94
N LYS A 803 31.74 23.50 -10.18
CA LYS A 803 32.79 23.44 -11.22
C LYS A 803 33.82 22.32 -11.03
N LYS A 804 34.17 22.03 -9.77
CA LYS A 804 35.15 21.03 -9.34
C LYS A 804 34.73 20.41 -8.02
N ALA A 805 35.21 19.20 -7.74
CA ALA A 805 34.94 18.51 -6.49
C ALA A 805 35.74 19.15 -5.36
N GLU A 806 35.05 19.85 -4.46
CA GLU A 806 35.64 20.61 -3.36
C GLU A 806 34.80 20.50 -2.09
N PRO A 807 35.40 20.73 -0.91
CA PRO A 807 34.65 20.77 0.34
C PRO A 807 33.43 21.68 0.23
N THR A 808 32.27 21.16 0.61
CA THR A 808 30.99 21.88 0.52
C THR A 808 30.40 22.00 1.92
N THR A 809 29.92 23.18 2.27
CA THR A 809 29.12 23.42 3.47
C THR A 809 27.82 24.09 3.06
N LEU A 810 26.68 23.45 3.35
CA LEU A 810 25.36 24.06 3.21
C LEU A 810 24.76 24.29 4.59
N ALA A 811 24.03 25.39 4.72
CA ALA A 811 23.20 25.72 5.87
C ALA A 811 21.73 25.59 5.45
N PHE A 812 20.93 24.85 6.23
CA PHE A 812 19.49 24.75 6.01
C PHE A 812 18.73 25.34 7.21
N SER A 813 17.65 26.05 6.93
CA SER A 813 16.72 26.53 7.96
C SER A 813 15.30 26.04 7.68
N THR A 814 14.66 25.54 8.74
CA THR A 814 13.23 25.18 8.76
C THR A 814 12.40 26.21 9.53
N LYS A 815 13.08 27.12 10.24
CA LYS A 815 12.52 28.16 11.10
C LYS A 815 13.24 29.48 10.78
N PRO A 816 12.71 30.28 9.84
CA PRO A 816 13.33 31.55 9.50
C PRO A 816 13.59 32.41 10.75
N ASN A 817 14.80 32.98 10.84
CA ASN A 817 15.29 33.77 11.97
C ASN A 817 15.59 33.01 13.29
N ASP A 818 15.64 31.68 13.29
CA ASP A 818 16.14 30.87 14.42
C ASP A 818 17.46 30.15 14.04
N GLY A 819 18.17 29.60 15.04
CA GLY A 819 19.42 28.85 14.83
C GLY A 819 20.70 29.70 14.85
N ASN A 820 21.72 29.24 14.13
CA ASN A 820 23.06 29.84 14.17
C ASN A 820 23.35 30.75 12.98
N LEU A 821 23.93 31.93 13.26
CA LEU A 821 24.46 32.85 12.25
C LEU A 821 25.87 32.46 11.77
N GLN A 822 26.57 31.58 12.49
CA GLN A 822 27.87 31.05 12.09
C GLN A 822 27.76 29.55 11.80
N VAL A 823 27.88 29.17 10.52
CA VAL A 823 27.76 27.78 10.05
C VAL A 823 29.03 27.36 9.33
N GLY A 824 30.00 26.82 10.08
CA GLY A 824 31.32 26.52 9.54
C GLY A 824 32.00 27.79 9.00
N PRO A 825 32.36 27.88 7.71
CA PRO A 825 32.91 29.11 7.13
C PRO A 825 31.85 30.18 6.79
N LEU A 826 30.56 29.84 6.84
CA LEU A 826 29.47 30.74 6.48
C LEU A 826 29.11 31.68 7.65
N LYS A 827 29.06 32.98 7.37
CA LYS A 827 28.47 33.99 8.25
C LYS A 827 27.16 34.49 7.64
N LEU A 828 26.05 34.09 8.22
CA LEU A 828 24.69 34.31 7.73
C LEU A 828 24.10 35.61 8.26
N GLU A 829 23.12 36.17 7.54
CA GLU A 829 22.31 37.30 8.03
C GLU A 829 21.09 36.79 8.79
N GLU A 830 20.58 35.63 8.39
CA GLU A 830 19.49 34.90 9.04
C GLU A 830 19.99 33.53 9.54
N GLY A 831 19.49 33.05 10.67
CA GLY A 831 20.00 31.82 11.29
C GLY A 831 19.71 30.55 10.47
N ALA A 832 20.41 29.47 10.83
CA ALA A 832 20.17 28.12 10.31
C ALA A 832 20.40 27.06 11.40
N GLU A 833 19.51 26.07 11.44
CA GLU A 833 19.50 25.00 12.43
C GLU A 833 20.28 23.77 11.95
N TYR A 834 20.58 23.65 10.66
CA TYR A 834 21.27 22.47 10.12
C TYR A 834 22.51 22.83 9.32
N ARG A 835 23.55 22.01 9.50
CA ARG A 835 24.80 22.10 8.74
C ARG A 835 25.05 20.79 8.02
N LEU A 836 25.03 20.83 6.69
CA LEU A 836 25.53 19.75 5.85
C LEU A 836 26.99 20.04 5.48
N THR A 837 27.87 19.09 5.76
CA THR A 837 29.26 19.12 5.28
C THR A 837 29.49 17.96 4.32
N ILE A 838 30.17 18.21 3.20
CA ILE A 838 30.59 17.19 2.23
C ILE A 838 32.08 17.39 1.99
N ALA A 839 32.89 16.48 2.50
CA ALA A 839 34.34 16.44 2.31
C ALA A 839 34.77 14.97 2.13
N ASP A 840 35.63 14.45 3.01
CA ASP A 840 35.97 13.02 3.03
C ASP A 840 34.79 12.15 3.51
N GLN A 841 33.87 12.73 4.27
CA GLN A 841 32.60 12.16 4.70
C GLN A 841 31.51 13.22 4.54
N ALA A 842 30.30 12.81 4.16
CA ALA A 842 29.13 13.66 4.20
C ALA A 842 28.36 13.45 5.52
N ARG A 843 27.95 14.55 6.17
CA ARG A 843 27.13 14.49 7.38
C ARG A 843 26.25 15.73 7.55
N LEU A 844 25.05 15.50 8.08
CA LEU A 844 24.13 16.52 8.57
C LEU A 844 24.22 16.60 10.09
N ASP A 845 24.48 17.80 10.60
CA ASP A 845 24.49 18.11 12.02
C ASP A 845 23.39 19.14 12.34
N VAL A 846 22.92 19.15 13.59
CA VAL A 846 21.86 20.04 14.08
C VAL A 846 22.43 21.06 15.07
N ASP A 847 21.87 22.26 15.10
CA ASP A 847 22.14 23.29 16.11
C ASP A 847 22.03 22.69 17.52
N GLU A 848 23.00 23.00 18.37
CA GLU A 848 23.03 22.55 19.76
C GLU A 848 21.74 22.89 20.52
N ARG A 849 21.12 24.04 20.26
CA ARG A 849 19.86 24.44 20.90
C ARG A 849 18.66 23.65 20.40
N TYR A 850 18.72 23.10 19.19
CA TYR A 850 17.64 22.37 18.52
C TYR A 850 17.88 20.84 18.45
N ASP A 851 18.87 20.34 19.19
CA ASP A 851 19.17 18.91 19.35
C ASP A 851 18.14 18.21 20.25
N ILE A 852 17.06 17.72 19.63
CA ILE A 852 15.95 17.03 20.31
C ILE A 852 16.41 15.75 21.02
N PHE A 853 17.42 15.04 20.47
CA PHE A 853 17.95 13.82 21.08
C PHE A 853 18.59 14.13 22.43
N ARG A 854 19.47 15.15 22.49
CA ARG A 854 20.07 15.57 23.75
C ARG A 854 19.04 16.17 24.69
N TYR A 855 18.04 16.89 24.21
CA TYR A 855 16.95 17.36 25.05
C TYR A 855 16.21 16.19 25.71
N HIS A 856 15.82 15.19 24.91
CA HIS A 856 15.11 14.02 25.41
C HIS A 856 15.98 13.22 26.40
N TYR A 857 17.18 12.80 26.00
CA TYR A 857 17.97 11.81 26.77
C TYR A 857 19.09 12.40 27.63
N GLY A 858 19.40 13.69 27.47
CA GLY A 858 20.36 14.42 28.32
C GLY A 858 19.69 15.28 29.39
N LEU A 859 18.44 15.73 29.16
CA LEU A 859 17.70 16.59 30.09
C LEU A 859 16.42 15.93 30.64
N LYS A 860 15.51 15.43 29.80
CA LYS A 860 14.20 14.89 30.26
C LYS A 860 14.28 13.49 30.87
N LYS A 861 15.05 12.61 30.24
CA LYS A 861 15.35 11.25 30.71
C LYS A 861 16.87 11.12 30.81
N PRO A 862 17.51 11.75 31.81
CA PRO A 862 18.95 11.95 31.80
C PRO A 862 19.72 10.62 31.90
N PHE A 863 20.53 10.34 30.88
CA PHE A 863 21.52 9.27 30.88
C PHE A 863 22.93 9.88 30.94
N GLU A 864 23.80 9.39 31.83
CA GLU A 864 25.13 9.97 32.10
C GLU A 864 26.02 10.15 30.85
N MET A 865 25.80 9.36 29.79
CA MET A 865 26.57 9.43 28.54
C MET A 865 25.98 10.37 27.47
N VAL A 866 24.83 10.97 27.75
CA VAL A 866 24.20 11.98 26.89
C VAL A 866 24.30 13.32 27.60
N LYS A 867 25.10 14.23 27.03
CA LYS A 867 25.18 15.60 27.53
C LYS A 867 23.88 16.34 27.22
N PRO A 868 23.32 17.12 28.15
CA PRO A 868 22.18 17.98 27.84
C PRO A 868 22.57 19.02 26.77
N PRO A 869 21.60 19.52 25.98
CA PRO A 869 21.83 20.60 25.04
C PRO A 869 21.96 21.93 25.80
N SER A 870 22.57 22.92 25.15
CA SER A 870 22.61 24.30 25.64
C SER A 870 21.35 25.04 25.16
N ASP A 871 20.76 25.88 26.01
CA ASP A 871 19.69 26.79 25.62
C ASP A 871 20.23 28.11 25.01
N GLN A 872 21.55 28.25 24.87
CA GLN A 872 22.17 29.43 24.28
C GLN A 872 21.78 29.57 22.80
N GLN A 873 21.13 30.68 22.46
CA GLN A 873 20.88 31.06 21.06
C GLN A 873 22.18 31.43 20.35
N ASN A 874 22.28 31.07 19.06
CA ASN A 874 23.41 31.41 18.19
C ASN A 874 24.78 31.09 18.83
N SER A 875 24.92 29.89 19.40
CA SER A 875 26.15 29.42 20.04
C SER A 875 27.29 29.19 19.04
N GLY A 876 26.96 29.01 17.75
CA GLY A 876 27.86 28.57 16.69
C GLY A 876 28.14 27.07 16.71
N ASN A 877 27.53 26.32 17.64
CA ASN A 877 27.79 24.90 17.83
C ASN A 877 26.77 24.02 17.08
N PHE A 878 27.28 22.95 16.49
CA PHE A 878 26.49 21.92 15.83
C PHE A 878 26.84 20.55 16.40
N ASN A 879 25.81 19.72 16.61
CA ASN A 879 25.90 18.39 17.18
C ASN A 879 25.57 17.31 16.15
N PRO A 880 26.24 16.14 16.22
CA PRO A 880 25.79 14.93 15.54
C PRO A 880 24.35 14.57 15.94
N ILE A 881 23.57 14.10 14.96
CA ILE A 881 22.20 13.62 15.18
C ILE A 881 22.26 12.15 15.59
N TYR A 882 21.60 11.78 16.70
CA TYR A 882 21.63 10.42 17.24
C TYR A 882 20.25 9.77 17.33
N GLN A 883 20.23 8.43 17.21
CA GLN A 883 19.12 7.58 17.70
C GLN A 883 19.57 6.80 18.93
N MET A 884 18.65 6.57 19.88
CA MET A 884 18.89 5.69 21.03
C MET A 884 18.62 4.25 20.60
N LEU A 885 19.51 3.32 20.96
CA LEU A 885 19.38 1.88 20.66
C LEU A 885 19.18 1.01 21.91
N ASP A 886 19.66 1.51 23.05
CA ASP A 886 19.53 0.84 24.35
C ASP A 886 19.73 1.86 25.48
N TYR A 887 19.06 1.68 26.60
CA TYR A 887 19.17 2.55 27.76
C TYR A 887 20.29 2.11 28.71
N ALA A 888 20.86 3.05 29.46
CA ALA A 888 21.82 2.67 30.50
C ALA A 888 21.08 1.98 31.64
N ARG A 889 21.65 0.87 32.14
CA ARG A 889 21.16 0.13 33.30
C ARG A 889 22.09 0.31 34.48
N ARG A 890 21.49 0.44 35.66
CA ARG A 890 22.21 0.58 36.93
C ARG A 890 21.80 -0.52 37.88
N ASP A 891 22.76 -0.95 38.67
CA ASP A 891 22.50 -1.76 39.85
C ASP A 891 21.50 -1.03 40.76
N PRO A 892 20.37 -1.65 41.13
CA PRO A 892 19.36 -0.98 41.94
C PRO A 892 19.87 -0.59 43.33
N VAL A 893 20.88 -1.30 43.86
CA VAL A 893 21.50 -1.07 45.18
C VAL A 893 22.71 -0.15 45.06
N THR A 894 23.70 -0.51 44.23
CA THR A 894 24.99 0.21 44.16
C THR A 894 24.95 1.44 43.27
N LYS A 895 23.90 1.60 42.44
CA LYS A 895 23.72 2.66 41.44
C LYS A 895 24.84 2.74 40.37
N LYS A 896 25.76 1.77 40.35
CA LYS A 896 26.80 1.66 39.33
C LYS A 896 26.18 1.25 38.00
N ILE A 897 26.71 1.77 36.91
CA ILE A 897 26.32 1.34 35.56
C ILE A 897 26.72 -0.12 35.40
N ILE A 898 25.73 -0.98 35.11
CA ILE A 898 25.93 -2.38 34.73
C ILE A 898 26.02 -2.47 33.20
N LYS A 899 25.13 -1.76 32.50
CA LYS A 899 25.07 -1.72 31.03
C LYS A 899 25.03 -0.26 30.55
N PRO A 900 25.96 0.17 29.69
CA PRO A 900 25.94 1.53 29.15
C PRO A 900 24.83 1.71 28.11
N ALA A 901 24.23 2.90 28.04
CA ALA A 901 23.33 3.28 26.94
C ALA A 901 24.03 3.17 25.58
N VAL A 902 23.29 2.77 24.55
CA VAL A 902 23.82 2.64 23.19
C VAL A 902 23.13 3.67 22.31
N LYS A 903 23.91 4.42 21.54
CA LYS A 903 23.41 5.42 20.58
C LYS A 903 24.06 5.22 19.21
N TRP A 904 23.36 5.67 18.17
CA TRP A 904 23.76 5.55 16.77
C TRP A 904 23.85 6.92 16.12
N ASP A 905 24.99 7.28 15.53
CA ASP A 905 25.14 8.53 14.75
C ASP A 905 24.37 8.35 13.44
N THR A 906 23.19 8.95 13.40
CA THR A 906 22.26 8.87 12.28
C THR A 906 22.46 10.08 11.34
N GLY A 907 23.34 11.03 11.64
CA GLY A 907 23.62 12.20 10.80
C GLY A 907 24.59 11.93 9.64
N ILE A 908 25.28 10.79 9.64
CA ILE A 908 26.22 10.42 8.56
C ILE A 908 25.45 10.04 7.30
N LEU A 909 25.84 10.60 6.15
CA LEU A 909 25.28 10.26 4.84
C LEU A 909 26.23 9.31 4.10
N HIS A 910 25.69 8.22 3.56
CA HIS A 910 26.48 7.14 2.97
C HIS A 910 26.41 7.08 1.45
N GLU A 911 27.56 6.83 0.80
CA GLU A 911 27.64 6.43 -0.61
C GLU A 911 27.30 4.93 -0.74
N GLY A 912 26.71 4.53 -1.86
CA GLY A 912 26.37 3.13 -2.12
C GLY A 912 25.62 2.92 -3.43
N PRO A 913 25.08 1.70 -3.65
CA PRO A 913 24.22 1.42 -4.78
C PRO A 913 22.96 2.31 -4.76
N PRO A 914 22.55 2.96 -5.87
CA PRO A 914 21.45 3.92 -5.88
C PRO A 914 20.11 3.37 -5.38
N GLU A 915 19.87 2.08 -5.59
CA GLU A 915 18.66 1.35 -5.19
C GLU A 915 18.63 1.02 -3.69
N SER A 916 19.76 1.09 -2.99
CA SER A 916 19.84 0.75 -1.56
C SER A 916 19.21 1.84 -0.71
N ILE A 917 18.33 1.48 0.22
CA ILE A 917 17.77 2.40 1.24
C ILE A 917 18.85 3.06 2.12
N LEU A 918 20.06 2.49 2.18
CA LEU A 918 21.19 3.03 2.94
C LEU A 918 22.00 4.09 2.18
N THR A 919 21.78 4.27 0.89
CA THR A 919 22.51 5.26 0.09
C THR A 919 21.85 6.62 0.27
N ASP A 920 22.53 7.58 0.88
CA ASP A 920 22.01 8.93 1.09
C ASP A 920 22.61 9.93 0.08
N ILE A 921 23.80 9.65 -0.46
CA ILE A 921 24.55 10.57 -1.32
C ILE A 921 25.23 9.81 -2.47
N SER A 922 25.19 10.40 -3.66
CA SER A 922 25.92 9.92 -4.84
C SER A 922 27.43 10.19 -4.71
N ASP A 923 28.23 9.74 -5.69
CA ASP A 923 29.68 9.88 -5.66
C ASP A 923 30.14 11.34 -5.37
N MET A 924 30.66 11.54 -4.16
CA MET A 924 31.08 12.83 -3.62
C MET A 924 32.27 13.44 -4.38
N LYS A 925 32.89 12.71 -5.31
CA LYS A 925 33.96 13.22 -6.18
C LYS A 925 33.44 13.76 -7.51
N ARG A 926 32.13 13.67 -7.78
CA ARG A 926 31.51 14.24 -8.98
C ARG A 926 31.31 15.74 -8.87
N LYS A 927 31.22 16.38 -10.03
CA LYS A 927 30.85 17.81 -10.15
C LYS A 927 29.38 18.06 -9.86
N GLN A 928 28.56 17.04 -10.04
CA GLN A 928 27.13 17.07 -9.77
C GLN A 928 26.90 15.98 -8.74
N ILE A 929 26.41 16.38 -7.58
CA ILE A 929 26.09 15.48 -6.48
C ILE A 929 24.59 15.54 -6.26
N GLU A 930 23.99 14.38 -6.11
CA GLU A 930 22.65 14.19 -5.58
C GLU A 930 22.76 13.61 -4.19
N LEU A 931 21.89 14.05 -3.30
CA LEU A 931 21.68 13.46 -1.98
C LEU A 931 20.20 13.49 -1.62
N ARG A 932 19.80 12.62 -0.70
CA ARG A 932 18.49 12.59 -0.07
C ARG A 932 18.63 12.65 1.44
N ILE A 933 17.74 13.40 2.09
CA ILE A 933 17.73 13.61 3.53
C ILE A 933 16.38 13.10 4.04
N PRO A 934 16.36 12.04 4.87
CA PRO A 934 15.15 11.60 5.54
C PRO A 934 14.51 12.76 6.33
N TRP A 935 13.20 12.95 6.19
CA TRP A 935 12.48 14.06 6.83
C TRP A 935 12.76 14.17 8.34
N MET A 936 12.83 13.04 9.05
CA MET A 936 13.10 13.01 10.49
C MET A 936 14.50 13.55 10.88
N LEU A 937 15.50 13.54 9.98
CA LEU A 937 16.79 14.19 10.26
C LEU A 937 16.68 15.72 10.32
N MET A 938 15.63 16.29 9.74
CA MET A 938 15.31 17.71 9.80
C MET A 938 14.22 18.02 10.83
N ASN A 939 14.05 17.16 11.85
CA ASN A 939 13.04 17.29 12.90
C ASN A 939 11.61 17.51 12.35
N MET A 940 11.32 16.93 11.18
CA MET A 940 9.98 16.93 10.60
C MET A 940 9.11 15.89 11.32
N ARG A 941 7.98 16.33 11.87
CA ARG A 941 6.98 15.48 12.52
C ARG A 941 5.98 14.91 11.53
N ASP A 942 5.57 15.73 10.56
CA ASP A 942 4.65 15.36 9.49
C ASP A 942 4.91 16.23 8.23
N PRO A 943 5.67 15.72 7.24
CA PRO A 943 5.91 16.46 6.01
C PRO A 943 4.64 16.67 5.20
N SER A 944 3.59 15.86 5.38
CA SER A 944 2.32 15.99 4.64
C SER A 944 1.53 17.26 4.98
N LYS A 945 1.88 17.92 6.09
CA LYS A 945 1.28 19.16 6.59
C LYS A 945 2.31 20.24 6.97
N HIS A 946 3.57 20.04 6.56
CA HIS A 946 4.69 20.91 6.93
C HIS A 946 4.91 21.05 8.45
N GLU A 947 4.60 20.02 9.24
CA GLU A 947 4.75 20.08 10.70
C GLU A 947 6.17 19.66 11.13
N ILE A 948 6.89 20.57 11.78
CA ILE A 948 8.22 20.34 12.38
C ILE A 948 8.14 20.38 13.92
N ILE A 949 9.20 19.92 14.60
CA ILE A 949 9.34 20.07 16.06
C ILE A 949 9.44 21.56 16.42
N GLY A 950 8.56 22.04 17.30
CA GLY A 950 8.49 23.44 17.72
C GLY A 950 9.57 23.85 18.71
N ASP A 951 9.27 24.83 19.58
CA ASP A 951 10.14 25.20 20.69
C ASP A 951 9.93 24.27 21.89
N PHE A 952 10.71 23.20 21.95
CA PHE A 952 10.63 22.22 23.03
C PHE A 952 11.13 22.76 24.37
N TRP A 953 11.83 23.90 24.43
CA TRP A 953 12.18 24.54 25.69
C TRP A 953 10.94 25.08 26.41
N LYS A 954 9.91 25.46 25.65
CA LYS A 954 8.63 25.94 26.16
C LYS A 954 7.61 24.80 26.31
N ASP A 955 7.39 24.03 25.25
CA ASP A 955 6.24 23.14 25.14
C ASP A 955 6.60 21.64 25.31
N GLY A 956 7.87 21.32 25.59
CA GLY A 956 8.33 19.94 25.77
C GLY A 956 8.47 19.15 24.45
N LEU A 957 8.48 17.81 24.53
CA LEU A 957 8.62 16.94 23.35
C LEU A 957 7.44 17.05 22.37
N GLU A 958 6.28 17.51 22.85
CA GLU A 958 5.08 17.72 22.03
C GLU A 958 5.10 19.04 21.26
N ALA A 959 6.16 19.84 21.41
CA ALA A 959 6.29 21.09 20.68
C ALA A 959 6.22 20.84 19.17
N LYS A 960 5.39 21.64 18.50
CA LYS A 960 5.16 21.54 17.06
C LYS A 960 4.93 22.91 16.43
N MET A 961 5.29 23.05 15.17
CA MET A 961 5.21 24.28 14.40
C MET A 961 4.98 23.94 12.92
N ILE A 962 4.24 24.77 12.20
CA ILE A 962 4.13 24.67 10.74
C ILE A 962 5.24 25.51 10.12
N THR A 963 6.05 24.90 9.26
CA THR A 963 7.07 25.62 8.49
C THR A 963 6.48 26.15 7.17
N GLU A 964 6.98 27.30 6.71
CA GLU A 964 6.64 27.82 5.38
C GLU A 964 7.42 27.12 4.26
N GLY A 965 8.53 26.46 4.61
CA GLY A 965 9.43 25.80 3.67
C GLY A 965 10.83 25.62 4.25
N ILE A 966 11.78 25.29 3.38
CA ILE A 966 13.19 25.08 3.74
C ILE A 966 14.04 26.09 2.99
N GLU A 967 14.80 26.86 3.75
CA GLU A 967 15.80 27.77 3.21
C GLU A 967 17.15 27.07 3.09
N VAL A 968 17.92 27.45 2.06
CA VAL A 968 19.27 26.93 1.85
C VAL A 968 20.23 28.01 1.38
N THR A 969 21.42 28.02 1.95
CA THR A 969 22.58 28.76 1.43
C THR A 969 23.83 27.94 1.63
N GLY A 970 24.94 28.34 1.00
CA GLY A 970 26.12 27.49 0.97
C GLY A 970 27.40 28.12 0.50
N GLN A 971 28.48 27.41 0.79
CA GLN A 971 29.81 27.64 0.27
C GLN A 971 30.36 26.33 -0.29
N ILE A 972 30.80 26.35 -1.55
CA ILE A 972 31.50 25.24 -2.19
C ILE A 972 32.92 25.71 -2.50
N GLY A 973 33.92 25.03 -1.93
CA GLY A 973 35.30 25.49 -1.91
C GLY A 973 35.41 26.84 -1.21
N THR A 974 35.83 27.87 -1.94
CA THR A 974 35.95 29.26 -1.45
C THR A 974 34.83 30.17 -1.95
N THR A 975 33.93 29.67 -2.80
CA THR A 975 32.88 30.46 -3.42
C THR A 975 31.57 30.28 -2.66
N ARG A 976 30.99 31.40 -2.22
CA ARG A 976 29.77 31.47 -1.43
C ARG A 976 28.58 31.90 -2.29
N ILE A 977 27.41 31.32 -2.05
CA ILE A 977 26.13 31.86 -2.51
C ILE A 977 25.83 33.12 -1.67
N PRO A 978 25.70 34.31 -2.29
CA PRO A 978 25.40 35.53 -1.56
C PRO A 978 24.10 35.38 -0.77
N GLU A 979 24.03 35.99 0.41
CA GLU A 979 22.88 35.80 1.30
C GLU A 979 21.55 36.26 0.66
N LYS A 980 21.58 37.34 -0.11
CA LYS A 980 20.45 37.81 -0.92
C LYS A 980 19.92 36.79 -1.94
N ASP A 981 20.71 35.77 -2.26
CA ASP A 981 20.40 34.69 -3.20
C ASP A 981 20.17 33.36 -2.45
N ARG A 982 19.88 33.43 -1.13
CA ARG A 982 19.41 32.31 -0.31
C ARG A 982 18.21 31.66 -1.00
N GLY A 983 18.28 30.36 -1.20
CA GLY A 983 17.23 29.58 -1.84
C GLY A 983 16.11 29.26 -0.87
N PHE A 984 14.92 29.06 -1.42
CA PHE A 984 13.74 28.66 -0.69
C PHE A 984 13.04 27.52 -1.42
N TYR A 985 12.70 26.47 -0.71
CA TYR A 985 11.97 25.31 -1.19
C TYR A 985 10.69 25.11 -0.38
N ASN A 986 9.57 24.95 -1.05
CA ASN A 986 8.30 24.55 -0.44
C ASN A 986 7.67 23.45 -1.30
N TRP A 987 6.80 22.64 -0.71
CA TRP A 987 6.11 21.54 -1.36
C TRP A 987 4.60 21.61 -1.08
N SER A 988 3.83 20.70 -1.69
CA SER A 988 2.37 20.64 -1.48
C SER A 988 2.04 19.73 -0.32
N GLU A 989 1.04 20.09 0.47
CA GLU A 989 0.45 19.18 1.46
C GLU A 989 -0.18 17.96 0.77
N TRP A 990 -0.25 16.83 1.48
CA TRP A 990 -0.94 15.64 0.98
C TRP A 990 -1.73 14.93 2.08
N THR A 991 -2.73 14.15 1.65
CA THR A 991 -3.46 13.24 2.55
C THR A 991 -3.30 11.80 2.11
N ASN A 992 -3.34 11.55 0.80
CA ASN A 992 -3.02 10.26 0.21
C ASN A 992 -1.59 10.32 -0.33
N PRO A 993 -0.65 9.52 0.20
CA PRO A 993 0.69 9.44 -0.36
C PRO A 993 0.65 8.81 -1.75
N GLN A 994 1.46 9.33 -2.67
CA GLN A 994 1.71 8.66 -3.94
C GLN A 994 2.67 7.50 -3.69
N GLN A 995 2.33 6.33 -4.23
CA GLN A 995 3.08 5.11 -3.95
C GLN A 995 2.96 4.09 -5.08
N ARG A 996 4.01 3.28 -5.25
CA ARG A 996 4.01 2.12 -6.13
C ARG A 996 4.53 0.90 -5.38
N GLU A 997 3.72 -0.14 -5.34
CA GLU A 997 4.13 -1.47 -4.90
C GLU A 997 5.37 -1.98 -5.67
N ALA A 998 6.35 -2.49 -4.93
CA ALA A 998 7.51 -3.16 -5.49
C ALA A 998 7.93 -4.35 -4.62
N LEU A 999 8.14 -5.51 -5.23
CA LEU A 999 8.74 -6.65 -4.54
C LEU A 999 10.21 -6.35 -4.27
N LYS A 1000 10.61 -6.43 -3.00
CA LYS A 1000 11.99 -6.24 -2.56
C LYS A 1000 12.86 -7.49 -2.83
N PRO A 1001 14.20 -7.36 -2.84
CA PRO A 1001 15.13 -8.49 -2.99
C PRO A 1001 14.87 -9.68 -2.05
N VAL A 1002 14.36 -9.44 -0.84
CA VAL A 1002 13.97 -10.51 0.11
C VAL A 1002 12.94 -11.47 -0.48
N TYR A 1003 12.02 -11.02 -1.33
CA TYR A 1003 11.03 -11.89 -1.99
C TYR A 1003 11.71 -12.99 -2.81
N GLN A 1004 12.70 -12.63 -3.63
CA GLN A 1004 13.40 -13.59 -4.48
C GLN A 1004 14.26 -14.55 -3.64
N THR A 1005 14.90 -14.03 -2.60
CA THR A 1005 15.73 -14.83 -1.69
C THR A 1005 14.89 -15.85 -0.93
N MET A 1006 13.73 -15.43 -0.41
CA MET A 1006 12.80 -16.33 0.28
C MET A 1006 12.12 -17.32 -0.67
N GLN A 1007 11.82 -16.92 -1.91
CA GLN A 1007 11.35 -17.85 -2.94
C GLN A 1007 12.34 -19.00 -3.14
N GLN A 1008 13.64 -18.70 -3.18
CA GLN A 1008 14.68 -19.72 -3.28
C GLN A 1008 14.73 -20.58 -2.01
N ALA A 1009 14.76 -19.97 -0.83
CA ALA A 1009 14.79 -20.69 0.45
C ALA A 1009 13.60 -21.65 0.61
N PHE A 1010 12.39 -21.24 0.22
CA PHE A 1010 11.19 -22.08 0.26
C PHE A 1010 11.16 -23.21 -0.77
N LYS A 1011 11.94 -23.09 -1.86
CA LYS A 1011 12.10 -24.13 -2.91
C LYS A 1011 13.17 -25.16 -2.54
N GLU A 1012 14.29 -24.72 -1.98
CA GLU A 1012 15.38 -25.61 -1.56
C GLU A 1012 14.96 -26.58 -0.44
N GLY A 1013 13.93 -26.19 0.32
CA GLY A 1013 13.16 -27.08 1.18
C GLY A 1013 13.78 -27.39 2.54
N VAL A 1014 12.98 -28.04 3.39
CA VAL A 1014 13.42 -28.73 4.60
C VAL A 1014 14.19 -29.98 4.14
N ARG A 1015 15.51 -30.03 4.34
CA ARG A 1015 16.31 -31.21 4.01
C ARG A 1015 16.00 -32.38 4.94
#